data_AF-A0A8S9KZC0-F1
#
_entry.id   AF-A0A8S9KZC0-F1
#
_cell.length_a   1.000
_cell.length_b   1.000
_cell.length_c   1.000
_cell.angle_alpha   90.00
_cell.angle_beta   90.00
_cell.angle_gamma   90.00
#
_symmetry.space_group_name_H-M   'P 1'
#
loop_
_entity.id
_entity.type
_entity.pdbx_description
1 polymer ?
#
loop_
_entity_poly.entity_id
_entity_poly.type
_entity_poly.pdbx_seq_one_letter_code
_entity_poly.pdbx_strand_id
1 'polypeptide(L)'
;MRLARDFYTILNDASTQEIPHGLKLPDSFRHLVSDIKNNHYDAKTFALVLRAMMEKFERDIRESKFAQLTNKHFAASSIPKGIHCLSLKLTDEYSSNAHARRQLPSPELLPLLLNNSYHHFILSTDNILAASVVVSSAVQSSSTPEKIVFHIITDKKTYAGMHSWFALNSVAPAIVEVKGVHQFDWLTKENVPVLEAAESHNGVRNYYHGNHVAGANLTETTPRRFASKLQSRSPKYISLLNHLRIYIPELFPNLDKVVFLDDDIVVQRDLAPLWDLDLGGKVNGAVETCRGDDEWVMSKRLRNYFNFSHPLIAKHLDPEECAWAYGMNVFDLKAWRKTNIRETYHSWLRENLRLNLAMWKLGTLPPALIAFKGHVHFLFYFFLLSDCLGRRLGPRLLGRVDDSERLARDFYTILNDASTQEIPHGLKLPDSFRHLVSDIKNNHYDAKTFALVLRAMMEKFERDIRESKFAELTNKHFAASSIPKGIHCLSLKLTDEYSSNAHARRQLPSPELLPLLLNNSYHHFILSTDNILAASVVVSSAVQSSSTPEKIVFHIITDKKTYAGMHSWFALNSVAPAIVEVKGVHQFDWLTKENVPVLEAAESHNGVRNYYHGSHVAGANLTETTPRRFASKLQSRSPKYISLLNHLRIYIPELFPNLDKVVFLDDDIVVQRDLAPLWDLDLGGKVNGAVETCRGDDEWVMSKRLRNYFNFSHPLIAKHLDPEECAWAYGMNVFDLKAWRKTNIRETYHSWLRENLRLNLAMWKLGTLPPALIAFKGHVHVIDSSWHMLGLGYQNKTDIENVRKAAVIHYNGQSKPWLEIGFEHLRPFWTKYVNYSNDFIRNCHILE
;
A
#
# COMPACT_ATOMS: atom_id res chain seq x y z
N MET A 1 21.82 30.14 38.67
CA MET A 1 22.65 28.96 38.98
C MET A 1 22.19 28.12 40.17
N ARG A 2 21.65 28.67 41.28
CA ARG A 2 21.31 27.84 42.45
C ARG A 2 20.09 26.93 42.23
N LEU A 3 18.92 27.54 41.98
CA LEU A 3 17.69 26.89 41.48
C LEU A 3 17.96 25.74 40.48
N ALA A 4 18.93 25.91 39.58
CA ALA A 4 19.28 24.93 38.55
C ALA A 4 19.83 23.60 39.08
N ARG A 5 20.59 23.61 40.18
CA ARG A 5 21.06 22.38 40.83
C ARG A 5 19.92 21.69 41.55
N ASP A 6 19.01 22.48 42.11
CA ASP A 6 17.83 21.99 42.80
C ASP A 6 16.87 21.35 41.78
N PHE A 7 16.62 22.02 40.64
CA PHE A 7 15.97 21.46 39.45
C PHE A 7 16.63 20.15 38.99
N TYR A 8 17.95 20.12 38.78
CA TYR A 8 18.64 18.89 38.37
C TYR A 8 18.42 17.77 39.38
N THR A 9 18.60 18.03 40.67
CA THR A 9 18.46 17.03 41.74
C THR A 9 17.02 16.50 41.79
N ILE A 10 16.02 17.38 41.82
CA ILE A 10 14.60 17.00 41.91
C ILE A 10 14.14 16.22 40.66
N LEU A 11 14.60 16.61 39.46
CA LEU A 11 14.29 15.87 38.22
C LEU A 11 15.05 14.54 38.12
N ASN A 12 16.29 14.48 38.63
CA ASN A 12 17.11 13.28 38.72
C ASN A 12 16.50 12.26 39.69
N ASP A 13 16.08 12.71 40.87
CA ASP A 13 15.44 11.86 41.88
C ASP A 13 14.08 11.38 41.38
N ALA A 14 13.27 12.28 40.80
CA ALA A 14 12.02 11.92 40.14
C ALA A 14 12.22 10.90 39.01
N SER A 15 13.37 10.89 38.31
CA SER A 15 13.67 9.89 37.27
C SER A 15 13.77 8.45 37.78
N THR A 16 13.97 8.26 39.09
CA THR A 16 14.11 6.94 39.74
C THR A 16 12.87 6.48 40.51
N GLN A 17 11.93 7.38 40.79
CA GLN A 17 10.69 7.07 41.53
C GLN A 17 9.65 6.43 40.62
N GLU A 18 8.63 5.77 41.16
CA GLU A 18 7.49 5.29 40.35
C GLU A 18 6.58 6.46 39.92
N ILE A 19 5.77 6.24 38.86
CA ILE A 19 4.73 7.19 38.43
C ILE A 19 3.39 6.69 38.97
N PRO A 20 2.63 7.50 39.74
CA PRO A 20 1.32 7.08 40.24
C PRO A 20 0.35 6.68 39.14
N HIS A 21 -0.28 5.50 39.27
CA HIS A 21 -1.35 5.09 38.36
C HIS A 21 -2.55 6.05 38.44
N GLY A 22 -3.14 6.38 37.28
CA GLY A 22 -4.31 7.27 37.19
C GLY A 22 -3.98 8.77 37.20
N LEU A 23 -2.70 9.16 37.26
CA LEU A 23 -2.28 10.56 37.17
C LEU A 23 -2.78 11.20 35.86
N LYS A 24 -3.60 12.27 35.98
CA LYS A 24 -3.99 13.07 34.81
C LYS A 24 -2.76 13.85 34.32
N LEU A 25 -2.45 13.73 33.04
CA LEU A 25 -1.32 14.43 32.42
C LEU A 25 -1.84 15.58 31.55
N PRO A 26 -1.22 16.77 31.62
CA PRO A 26 -1.45 17.82 30.64
C PRO A 26 -1.07 17.35 29.22
N ASP A 27 -1.67 17.97 28.20
CA ASP A 27 -1.39 17.68 26.77
C ASP A 27 -0.57 18.77 26.06
N SER A 28 -0.26 19.90 26.71
CA SER A 28 0.62 20.95 26.17
C SER A 28 1.34 21.76 27.24
N PHE A 29 2.37 22.53 26.89
CA PHE A 29 3.08 23.42 27.84
C PHE A 29 2.11 24.41 28.53
N ARG A 30 1.15 24.97 27.79
CA ARG A 30 0.13 25.87 28.37
C ARG A 30 -0.83 25.15 29.31
N HIS A 31 -1.17 23.89 29.02
CA HIS A 31 -1.95 23.09 29.96
C HIS A 31 -1.14 22.79 31.23
N LEU A 32 0.15 22.46 31.12
CA LEU A 32 1.03 22.24 32.28
C LEU A 32 1.13 23.48 33.19
N VAL A 33 1.30 24.68 32.62
CA VAL A 33 1.31 25.95 33.39
C VAL A 33 -0.02 26.22 34.10
N SER A 34 -1.15 25.92 33.46
CA SER A 34 -2.49 26.04 34.07
C SER A 34 -2.68 25.01 35.19
N ASP A 35 -2.27 23.77 34.98
CA ASP A 35 -2.44 22.65 35.90
C ASP A 35 -1.61 22.83 37.18
N ILE A 36 -0.37 23.32 37.07
CA ILE A 36 0.47 23.76 38.20
C ILE A 36 -0.24 24.84 39.03
N LYS A 37 -0.88 25.81 38.36
CA LYS A 37 -1.58 26.93 39.02
C LYS A 37 -2.81 26.47 39.79
N ASN A 38 -3.62 25.61 39.17
CA ASN A 38 -4.93 25.19 39.71
C ASN A 38 -4.79 24.12 40.79
N ASN A 39 -3.79 23.24 40.68
CA ASN A 39 -3.60 22.10 41.58
C ASN A 39 -2.47 22.34 42.62
N HIS A 40 -1.85 23.52 42.60
CA HIS A 40 -0.79 23.95 43.53
C HIS A 40 0.37 22.95 43.69
N TYR A 41 0.91 22.44 42.57
CA TYR A 41 1.96 21.42 42.59
C TYR A 41 3.22 21.85 43.35
N ASP A 42 3.68 20.98 44.26
CA ASP A 42 5.02 21.06 44.83
C ASP A 42 6.09 20.63 43.81
N ALA A 43 7.37 20.83 44.16
CA ALA A 43 8.48 20.57 43.24
C ALA A 43 8.56 19.09 42.81
N LYS A 44 8.19 18.17 43.71
CA LYS A 44 8.21 16.71 43.48
C LYS A 44 7.08 16.30 42.54
N THR A 45 5.87 16.79 42.78
CA THR A 45 4.68 16.56 41.95
C THR A 45 4.89 17.13 40.55
N PHE A 46 5.40 18.36 40.44
CA PHE A 46 5.79 18.95 39.16
C PHE A 46 6.78 18.06 38.39
N ALA A 47 7.84 17.58 39.04
CA ALA A 47 8.84 16.72 38.40
C ALA A 47 8.28 15.37 37.96
N LEU A 48 7.39 14.76 38.74
CA LEU A 48 6.72 13.50 38.41
C LEU A 48 5.73 13.67 37.23
N VAL A 49 4.89 14.71 37.26
CA VAL A 49 3.97 15.07 36.16
C VAL A 49 4.75 15.37 34.89
N LEU A 50 5.82 16.18 34.98
CA LEU A 50 6.67 16.52 33.84
C LEU A 50 7.33 15.28 33.22
N ARG A 51 7.94 14.40 34.03
CA ARG A 51 8.50 13.13 33.53
C ARG A 51 7.43 12.31 32.81
N ALA A 52 6.29 12.08 33.46
CA ALA A 52 5.21 11.26 32.90
C ALA A 52 4.64 11.85 31.60
N MET A 53 4.58 13.18 31.49
CA MET A 53 4.18 13.89 30.27
C MET A 53 5.24 13.80 29.16
N MET A 54 6.53 13.91 29.47
CA MET A 54 7.62 13.70 28.52
C MET A 54 7.66 12.25 28.02
N GLU A 55 7.57 11.27 28.91
CA GLU A 55 7.55 9.85 28.56
C GLU A 55 6.28 9.46 27.79
N LYS A 56 5.13 10.10 28.06
CA LYS A 56 3.94 10.03 27.21
C LYS A 56 4.24 10.55 25.81
N PHE A 57 4.78 11.76 25.66
CA PHE A 57 5.12 12.30 24.33
C PHE A 57 6.14 11.43 23.59
N GLU A 58 7.21 10.97 24.24
CA GLU A 58 8.21 10.07 23.63
C GLU A 58 7.57 8.78 23.10
N ARG A 59 6.63 8.18 23.86
CA ARG A 59 5.84 7.03 23.41
C ARG A 59 4.90 7.38 22.25
N ASP A 60 4.11 8.45 22.38
CA ASP A 60 3.14 8.91 21.38
C ASP A 60 3.84 9.23 20.03
N ILE A 61 5.03 9.84 20.06
CA ILE A 61 5.91 10.03 18.89
C ILE A 61 6.32 8.68 18.31
N ARG A 62 6.83 7.79 19.15
CA ARG A 62 7.47 6.53 18.75
C ARG A 62 6.47 5.56 18.11
N GLU A 63 5.29 5.39 18.71
CA GLU A 63 4.20 4.59 18.15
C GLU A 63 3.76 5.14 16.78
N SER A 64 3.61 6.46 16.68
CA SER A 64 3.25 7.14 15.42
C SER A 64 4.31 6.95 14.33
N LYS A 65 5.61 7.03 14.66
CA LYS A 65 6.71 6.77 13.72
C LYS A 65 6.80 5.30 13.32
N PHE A 66 6.50 4.34 14.21
CA PHE A 66 6.40 2.92 13.85
C PHE A 66 5.24 2.64 12.89
N ALA A 67 4.05 3.18 13.17
CA ALA A 67 2.87 3.04 12.32
C ALA A 67 3.07 3.72 10.95
N GLN A 68 3.67 4.92 10.93
CA GLN A 68 4.09 5.63 9.72
C GLN A 68 5.01 4.78 8.82
N LEU A 69 6.06 4.19 9.40
CA LEU A 69 7.04 3.36 8.67
C LEU A 69 6.43 2.06 8.15
N THR A 70 5.60 1.41 8.97
CA THR A 70 4.86 0.19 8.61
C THR A 70 3.93 0.46 7.42
N ASN A 71 3.06 1.48 7.53
CA ASN A 71 2.15 1.84 6.45
C ASN A 71 2.90 2.30 5.18
N LYS A 72 4.06 2.97 5.32
CA LYS A 72 4.91 3.34 4.17
C LYS A 72 5.41 2.11 3.43
N HIS A 73 5.83 1.08 4.16
CA HIS A 73 6.38 -0.14 3.59
C HIS A 73 5.32 -0.99 2.87
N PHE A 74 4.12 -1.12 3.44
CA PHE A 74 2.98 -1.77 2.78
C PHE A 74 2.57 -1.02 1.51
N ALA A 75 2.42 0.32 1.57
CA ALA A 75 2.13 1.13 0.39
C ALA A 75 3.22 0.99 -0.70
N ALA A 76 4.50 1.00 -0.33
CA ALA A 76 5.62 0.86 -1.27
C ALA A 76 5.81 -0.56 -1.83
N SER A 77 5.21 -1.59 -1.21
CA SER A 77 5.26 -2.99 -1.69
C SER A 77 4.06 -3.38 -2.55
N SER A 78 3.07 -2.47 -2.66
CA SER A 78 1.81 -2.64 -3.38
C SER A 78 1.84 -2.08 -4.82
N ILE A 79 0.79 -2.33 -5.60
CA ILE A 79 0.61 -1.87 -6.98
C ILE A 79 -0.48 -0.78 -7.02
N PRO A 80 -0.22 0.41 -7.59
CA PRO A 80 -1.25 1.42 -7.81
C PRO A 80 -2.37 0.92 -8.74
N LYS A 81 -3.64 1.20 -8.41
CA LYS A 81 -4.81 0.76 -9.22
C LYS A 81 -4.72 1.15 -10.70
N GLY A 82 -4.05 2.26 -11.04
CA GLY A 82 -3.81 2.66 -12.44
C GLY A 82 -2.89 1.70 -13.21
N ILE A 83 -1.78 1.24 -12.60
CA ILE A 83 -0.84 0.29 -13.22
C ILE A 83 -1.48 -1.10 -13.32
N HIS A 84 -2.20 -1.52 -12.29
CA HIS A 84 -2.98 -2.76 -12.30
C HIS A 84 -4.05 -2.75 -13.43
N CYS A 85 -4.74 -1.62 -13.61
CA CYS A 85 -5.71 -1.41 -14.70
C CYS A 85 -5.05 -1.47 -16.09
N LEU A 86 -3.88 -0.84 -16.27
CA LEU A 86 -3.12 -0.87 -17.52
C LEU A 86 -2.70 -2.30 -17.88
N SER A 87 -2.15 -3.04 -16.92
CA SER A 87 -1.69 -4.43 -17.12
C SER A 87 -2.83 -5.36 -17.52
N LEU A 88 -3.99 -5.26 -16.85
CA LEU A 88 -5.18 -6.03 -17.22
C LEU A 88 -5.69 -5.67 -18.62
N LYS A 89 -5.78 -4.37 -18.96
CA LYS A 89 -6.20 -3.94 -20.31
C LYS A 89 -5.27 -4.44 -21.41
N LEU A 90 -3.95 -4.38 -21.20
CA LEU A 90 -3.00 -4.88 -22.21
C LEU A 90 -3.03 -6.40 -22.33
N THR A 91 -3.42 -7.13 -21.28
CA THR A 91 -3.65 -8.59 -21.34
C THR A 91 -4.96 -8.91 -22.08
N ASP A 92 -6.02 -8.12 -21.88
CA ASP A 92 -7.28 -8.17 -22.66
C ASP A 92 -7.02 -7.91 -24.15
N GLU A 93 -6.22 -6.88 -24.49
CA GLU A 93 -5.73 -6.63 -25.86
C GLU A 93 -4.91 -7.82 -26.39
N TYR A 94 -3.98 -8.41 -25.62
CA TYR A 94 -3.25 -9.61 -26.07
C TYR A 94 -4.19 -10.76 -26.43
N SER A 95 -5.31 -10.93 -25.73
CA SER A 95 -6.30 -11.96 -26.01
C SER A 95 -7.22 -11.63 -27.20
N SER A 96 -7.56 -10.36 -27.42
CA SER A 96 -8.61 -9.95 -28.36
C SER A 96 -8.09 -9.33 -29.66
N ASN A 97 -6.92 -8.69 -29.64
CA ASN A 97 -6.40 -7.86 -30.73
C ASN A 97 -5.22 -8.55 -31.44
N ALA A 98 -5.41 -8.89 -32.72
CA ALA A 98 -4.36 -9.54 -33.53
C ALA A 98 -3.11 -8.67 -33.72
N HIS A 99 -3.23 -7.34 -33.76
CA HIS A 99 -2.08 -6.45 -33.86
C HIS A 99 -1.26 -6.44 -32.57
N ALA A 100 -1.91 -6.59 -31.41
CA ALA A 100 -1.28 -6.68 -30.09
C ALA A 100 -0.51 -8.00 -29.86
N ARG A 101 -0.69 -8.99 -30.75
CA ARG A 101 0.01 -10.29 -30.81
C ARG A 101 1.04 -10.40 -31.95
N ARG A 102 1.25 -9.36 -32.77
CA ARG A 102 2.22 -9.41 -33.89
C ARG A 102 3.63 -9.65 -33.36
N GLN A 103 4.44 -10.44 -34.09
CA GLN A 103 5.79 -10.79 -33.66
C GLN A 103 6.65 -9.54 -33.40
N LEU A 104 7.41 -9.57 -32.30
CA LEU A 104 8.33 -8.51 -31.89
C LEU A 104 9.77 -9.04 -31.86
N PRO A 105 10.67 -8.55 -32.73
CA PRO A 105 10.42 -7.65 -33.87
C PRO A 105 9.79 -8.39 -35.07
N SER A 106 9.62 -7.71 -36.21
CA SER A 106 9.19 -8.34 -37.46
C SER A 106 10.21 -9.40 -37.95
N PRO A 107 9.78 -10.41 -38.74
CA PRO A 107 10.65 -11.49 -39.21
C PRO A 107 11.96 -11.03 -39.89
N GLU A 108 11.89 -9.93 -40.64
CA GLU A 108 13.01 -9.29 -41.35
C GLU A 108 14.12 -8.81 -40.41
N LEU A 109 13.76 -8.44 -39.17
CA LEU A 109 14.66 -7.85 -38.18
C LEU A 109 15.24 -8.89 -37.20
N LEU A 110 14.73 -10.14 -37.22
CA LEU A 110 15.20 -11.22 -36.33
C LEU A 110 16.73 -11.47 -36.43
N PRO A 111 17.40 -11.42 -37.60
CA PRO A 111 18.85 -11.61 -37.67
C PRO A 111 19.64 -10.52 -36.91
N LEU A 112 19.08 -9.32 -36.76
CA LEU A 112 19.73 -8.19 -36.11
C LEU A 112 19.78 -8.33 -34.58
N LEU A 113 18.90 -9.17 -34.00
CA LEU A 113 18.89 -9.49 -32.56
C LEU A 113 20.17 -10.20 -32.08
N LEU A 114 20.99 -10.72 -33.00
CA LEU A 114 22.24 -11.41 -32.72
C LEU A 114 23.46 -10.67 -33.31
N ASN A 115 23.27 -9.49 -33.90
CA ASN A 115 24.30 -8.79 -34.67
C ASN A 115 25.08 -7.78 -33.81
N ASN A 116 26.27 -8.18 -33.38
CA ASN A 116 27.19 -7.37 -32.55
C ASN A 116 27.64 -6.02 -33.16
N SER A 117 27.21 -5.63 -34.36
CA SER A 117 27.32 -4.25 -34.84
C SER A 117 26.24 -3.29 -34.30
N TYR A 118 25.31 -3.80 -33.48
CA TYR A 118 24.20 -3.05 -32.87
C TYR A 118 24.42 -2.79 -31.37
N HIS A 119 23.76 -1.76 -30.85
CA HIS A 119 23.77 -1.40 -29.45
C HIS A 119 22.69 -2.18 -28.69
N HIS A 120 23.06 -3.34 -28.17
CA HIS A 120 22.19 -4.26 -27.42
C HIS A 120 22.00 -3.82 -25.95
N PHE A 121 20.79 -3.36 -25.64
CA PHE A 121 20.35 -3.06 -24.28
C PHE A 121 19.50 -4.20 -23.71
N ILE A 122 19.71 -4.53 -22.44
CA ILE A 122 18.93 -5.53 -21.71
C ILE A 122 18.20 -4.83 -20.57
N LEU A 123 16.90 -5.13 -20.43
CA LEU A 123 16.05 -4.67 -19.36
C LEU A 123 15.27 -5.87 -18.81
N SER A 124 15.18 -6.01 -17.48
CA SER A 124 14.32 -7.03 -16.87
C SER A 124 13.38 -6.46 -15.81
N THR A 125 12.06 -6.56 -16.03
CA THR A 125 11.05 -5.93 -15.17
C THR A 125 9.63 -6.51 -15.33
N ASP A 126 8.83 -6.45 -14.27
CA ASP A 126 7.38 -6.71 -14.28
C ASP A 126 6.52 -5.42 -14.43
N ASN A 127 7.14 -4.27 -14.72
CA ASN A 127 6.53 -2.95 -14.80
C ASN A 127 6.57 -2.36 -16.23
N ILE A 128 5.45 -2.53 -16.94
CA ILE A 128 5.28 -2.12 -18.35
C ILE A 128 5.53 -0.62 -18.56
N LEU A 129 5.07 0.24 -17.63
CA LEU A 129 5.22 1.69 -17.77
C LEU A 129 6.68 2.13 -17.58
N ALA A 130 7.40 1.52 -16.63
CA ALA A 130 8.82 1.77 -16.46
C ALA A 130 9.64 1.31 -17.68
N ALA A 131 9.35 0.12 -18.21
CA ALA A 131 9.99 -0.37 -19.43
C ALA A 131 9.80 0.58 -20.62
N SER A 132 8.59 1.10 -20.80
CA SER A 132 8.29 2.11 -21.80
C SER A 132 9.13 3.38 -21.66
N VAL A 133 9.35 3.85 -20.42
CA VAL A 133 10.17 5.05 -20.13
C VAL A 133 11.66 4.79 -20.36
N VAL A 134 12.21 3.66 -19.90
CA VAL A 134 13.62 3.28 -20.15
C VAL A 134 13.90 3.24 -21.65
N VAL A 135 13.09 2.49 -22.40
CA VAL A 135 13.24 2.32 -23.86
C VAL A 135 13.08 3.66 -24.58
N SER A 136 12.01 4.40 -24.30
CA SER A 136 11.73 5.68 -24.99
C SER A 136 12.80 6.73 -24.70
N SER A 137 13.26 6.84 -23.44
CA SER A 137 14.30 7.82 -23.07
C SER A 137 15.67 7.49 -23.68
N ALA A 138 16.01 6.20 -23.80
CA ALA A 138 17.23 5.77 -24.48
C ALA A 138 17.18 6.04 -25.99
N VAL A 139 16.06 5.73 -26.65
CA VAL A 139 15.88 5.98 -28.08
C VAL A 139 15.86 7.48 -28.40
N GLN A 140 15.18 8.30 -27.58
CA GLN A 140 15.14 9.76 -27.74
C GLN A 140 16.47 10.45 -27.44
N SER A 141 17.35 9.84 -26.65
CA SER A 141 18.67 10.39 -26.31
C SER A 141 19.78 9.98 -27.28
N SER A 142 19.52 9.06 -28.21
CA SER A 142 20.52 8.48 -29.11
C SER A 142 20.73 9.31 -30.38
N SER A 143 21.98 9.41 -30.84
CA SER A 143 22.32 9.94 -32.17
C SER A 143 22.10 8.92 -33.30
N THR A 144 22.00 7.63 -32.97
CA THR A 144 21.83 6.50 -33.90
C THR A 144 20.75 5.52 -33.40
N PRO A 145 19.48 5.96 -33.27
CA PRO A 145 18.40 5.11 -32.74
C PRO A 145 18.15 3.84 -33.59
N GLU A 146 18.47 3.86 -34.88
CA GLU A 146 18.41 2.71 -35.79
C GLU A 146 19.42 1.60 -35.48
N LYS A 147 20.44 1.87 -34.65
CA LYS A 147 21.38 0.87 -34.12
C LYS A 147 20.93 0.24 -32.79
N ILE A 148 19.82 0.68 -32.20
CA ILE A 148 19.40 0.21 -30.88
C ILE A 148 18.61 -1.10 -30.99
N VAL A 149 19.00 -2.09 -30.19
CA VAL A 149 18.21 -3.31 -29.94
C VAL A 149 17.92 -3.41 -28.45
N PHE A 150 16.65 -3.44 -28.07
CA PHE A 150 16.21 -3.70 -26.70
C PHE A 150 15.69 -5.13 -26.54
N HIS A 151 16.31 -5.88 -25.63
CA HIS A 151 15.82 -7.18 -25.19
C HIS A 151 15.14 -7.02 -23.82
N ILE A 152 13.80 -7.04 -23.82
CA ILE A 152 12.98 -6.84 -22.62
C ILE A 152 12.55 -8.21 -22.08
N ILE A 153 13.04 -8.56 -20.89
CA ILE A 153 12.72 -9.82 -20.23
C ILE A 153 11.73 -9.58 -19.09
N THR A 154 10.57 -10.21 -19.15
CA THR A 154 9.53 -10.10 -18.14
C THR A 154 9.03 -11.48 -17.69
N ASP A 155 8.22 -11.56 -16.64
CA ASP A 155 7.73 -12.85 -16.15
C ASP A 155 6.50 -13.36 -16.92
N LYS A 156 6.04 -14.60 -16.65
CA LYS A 156 4.86 -15.15 -17.35
C LYS A 156 3.61 -14.30 -17.16
N LYS A 157 3.33 -13.78 -15.96
CA LYS A 157 2.07 -13.06 -15.67
C LYS A 157 2.02 -11.68 -16.35
N THR A 158 3.18 -11.05 -16.59
CA THR A 158 3.28 -9.72 -17.23
C THR A 158 3.54 -9.81 -18.74
N TYR A 159 4.05 -10.94 -19.26
CA TYR A 159 4.41 -11.12 -20.67
C TYR A 159 3.38 -10.61 -21.69
N ALA A 160 2.13 -11.07 -21.59
CA ALA A 160 1.06 -10.69 -22.51
C ALA A 160 0.88 -9.15 -22.57
N GLY A 161 0.78 -8.50 -21.41
CA GLY A 161 0.64 -7.04 -21.34
C GLY A 161 1.88 -6.27 -21.81
N MET A 162 3.08 -6.76 -21.49
CA MET A 162 4.35 -6.16 -21.94
C MET A 162 4.50 -6.25 -23.47
N HIS A 163 4.21 -7.43 -24.03
CA HIS A 163 4.23 -7.67 -25.46
C HIS A 163 3.22 -6.78 -26.19
N SER A 164 1.98 -6.71 -25.70
CA SER A 164 0.96 -5.84 -26.29
C SER A 164 1.30 -4.35 -26.17
N TRP A 165 2.04 -3.89 -25.14
CA TRP A 165 2.51 -2.51 -25.11
C TRP A 165 3.40 -2.18 -26.32
N PHE A 166 4.49 -2.93 -26.53
CA PHE A 166 5.44 -2.66 -27.62
C PHE A 166 4.89 -3.07 -29.00
N ALA A 167 3.95 -4.01 -29.06
CA ALA A 167 3.24 -4.34 -30.29
C ALA A 167 2.31 -3.21 -30.75
N LEU A 168 1.65 -2.50 -29.82
CA LEU A 168 0.78 -1.36 -30.14
C LEU A 168 1.54 -0.02 -30.21
N ASN A 169 2.64 0.13 -29.49
CA ASN A 169 3.45 1.36 -29.39
C ASN A 169 4.87 1.11 -29.92
N SER A 170 5.05 1.23 -31.24
CA SER A 170 6.35 1.08 -31.89
C SER A 170 7.32 2.20 -31.51
N VAL A 171 8.58 1.84 -31.25
CA VAL A 171 9.69 2.78 -30.98
C VAL A 171 10.70 2.85 -32.14
N ALA A 172 10.24 2.54 -33.36
CA ALA A 172 11.04 2.60 -34.58
C ALA A 172 11.74 3.98 -34.73
N PRO A 173 13.00 4.03 -35.20
CA PRO A 173 13.73 2.95 -35.87
C PRO A 173 14.41 1.92 -34.95
N ALA A 174 14.31 2.04 -33.63
CA ALA A 174 14.88 1.06 -32.70
C ALA A 174 14.11 -0.28 -32.73
N ILE A 175 14.84 -1.37 -32.50
CA ILE A 175 14.34 -2.75 -32.51
C ILE A 175 14.00 -3.17 -31.07
N VAL A 176 12.85 -3.82 -30.86
CA VAL A 176 12.45 -4.37 -29.55
C VAL A 176 12.07 -5.83 -29.67
N GLU A 177 12.65 -6.65 -28.81
CA GLU A 177 12.25 -8.02 -28.51
C GLU A 177 11.65 -8.07 -27.09
N VAL A 178 10.51 -8.76 -26.92
CA VAL A 178 9.90 -9.01 -25.60
C VAL A 178 9.86 -10.52 -25.35
N LYS A 179 10.52 -10.98 -24.29
CA LYS A 179 10.51 -12.40 -23.87
C LYS A 179 9.95 -12.58 -22.46
N GLY A 180 9.15 -13.62 -22.28
CA GLY A 180 8.72 -14.12 -20.99
C GLY A 180 9.71 -15.15 -20.43
N VAL A 181 9.95 -15.18 -19.12
CA VAL A 181 10.81 -16.21 -18.48
C VAL A 181 10.39 -17.65 -18.77
N HIS A 182 9.12 -17.87 -19.11
CA HIS A 182 8.55 -19.16 -19.50
C HIS A 182 8.94 -19.63 -20.91
N GLN A 183 9.72 -18.84 -21.65
CA GLN A 183 10.24 -19.15 -22.99
C GLN A 183 11.71 -19.61 -22.96
N PHE A 184 12.25 -19.88 -21.76
CA PHE A 184 13.60 -20.38 -21.56
C PHE A 184 13.52 -21.66 -20.70
N ASP A 185 13.48 -22.83 -21.35
CA ASP A 185 13.21 -24.12 -20.69
C ASP A 185 14.22 -24.50 -19.58
N TRP A 186 15.40 -23.88 -19.59
CA TRP A 186 16.44 -24.08 -18.58
C TRP A 186 16.24 -23.27 -17.29
N LEU A 187 15.31 -22.30 -17.23
CA LEU A 187 15.01 -21.48 -16.04
C LEU A 187 14.18 -22.26 -14.98
N THR A 188 14.65 -23.44 -14.59
CA THR A 188 14.04 -24.30 -13.56
C THR A 188 14.66 -24.06 -12.19
N LYS A 189 13.97 -24.49 -11.12
CA LYS A 189 14.45 -24.38 -9.73
C LYS A 189 15.75 -25.16 -9.46
N GLU A 190 15.98 -26.25 -10.18
CA GLU A 190 17.19 -27.07 -10.09
C GLU A 190 18.43 -26.27 -10.55
N ASN A 191 18.27 -25.49 -11.62
CA ASN A 191 19.31 -24.66 -12.21
C ASN A 191 19.45 -23.29 -11.52
N VAL A 192 18.37 -22.74 -10.97
CA VAL A 192 18.29 -21.35 -10.47
C VAL A 192 18.06 -21.32 -8.94
N PRO A 193 19.10 -21.10 -8.11
CA PRO A 193 19.00 -21.23 -6.65
C PRO A 193 18.03 -20.25 -5.97
N VAL A 194 17.66 -19.13 -6.61
CA VAL A 194 16.64 -18.22 -6.07
C VAL A 194 15.21 -18.76 -6.25
N LEU A 195 14.94 -19.57 -7.28
CA LEU A 195 13.65 -20.26 -7.42
C LEU A 195 13.54 -21.39 -6.39
N GLU A 196 14.61 -22.18 -6.22
CA GLU A 196 14.76 -23.14 -5.11
C GLU A 196 14.47 -22.49 -3.73
N ALA A 197 14.98 -21.29 -3.50
CA ALA A 197 14.74 -20.51 -2.29
C ALA A 197 13.30 -19.98 -2.18
N ALA A 198 12.71 -19.43 -3.24
CA ALA A 198 11.38 -18.85 -3.20
C ALA A 198 10.26 -19.91 -3.08
N GLU A 199 10.42 -21.06 -3.73
CA GLU A 199 9.43 -22.13 -3.77
C GLU A 199 9.55 -23.09 -2.58
N SER A 200 10.76 -23.55 -2.26
CA SER A 200 10.95 -24.69 -1.33
C SER A 200 11.29 -24.27 0.10
N HIS A 201 11.83 -23.07 0.33
CA HIS A 201 12.28 -22.64 1.64
C HIS A 201 11.22 -21.79 2.37
N ASN A 202 10.36 -22.43 3.16
CA ASN A 202 9.33 -21.75 3.96
C ASN A 202 9.86 -20.60 4.83
N GLY A 203 11.08 -20.69 5.37
CA GLY A 203 11.72 -19.60 6.11
C GLY A 203 12.00 -18.36 5.26
N VAL A 204 12.39 -18.53 3.99
CA VAL A 204 12.59 -17.45 3.01
C VAL A 204 11.24 -16.86 2.62
N ARG A 205 10.27 -17.71 2.24
CA ARG A 205 8.90 -17.28 1.90
C ARG A 205 8.27 -16.46 3.01
N ASN A 206 8.36 -16.90 4.26
CA ASN A 206 7.79 -16.19 5.41
C ASN A 206 8.56 -14.90 5.78
N TYR A 207 9.86 -14.80 5.45
CA TYR A 207 10.64 -13.57 5.66
C TYR A 207 10.28 -12.48 4.64
N TYR A 208 10.05 -12.86 3.38
CA TYR A 208 9.86 -11.95 2.24
C TYR A 208 8.40 -11.74 1.79
N HIS A 209 7.46 -12.61 2.17
CA HIS A 209 6.03 -12.47 1.90
C HIS A 209 5.14 -12.54 3.15
N GLY A 210 5.66 -13.03 4.28
CA GLY A 210 4.93 -13.09 5.56
C GLY A 210 4.96 -11.76 6.32
N ASN A 211 4.16 -11.67 7.39
CA ASN A 211 3.99 -10.45 8.19
C ASN A 211 5.33 -9.82 8.63
N HIS A 212 5.66 -8.69 8.01
CA HIS A 212 6.94 -8.02 8.20
C HIS A 212 7.11 -7.35 9.59
N VAL A 213 6.02 -7.17 10.35
CA VAL A 213 5.99 -6.56 11.69
C VAL A 213 5.99 -7.60 12.81
N ALA A 214 5.43 -8.79 12.56
CA ALA A 214 5.34 -9.88 13.54
C ALA A 214 6.69 -10.19 14.23
N GLY A 215 6.64 -10.38 15.55
CA GLY A 215 7.81 -10.65 16.39
C GLY A 215 8.83 -9.52 16.49
N ALA A 216 8.52 -8.29 16.08
CA ALA A 216 9.39 -7.14 16.32
C ALA A 216 9.22 -6.63 17.76
N ASN A 217 10.27 -6.70 18.59
CA ASN A 217 10.27 -5.99 19.87
C ASN A 217 10.38 -4.47 19.62
N LEU A 218 9.22 -3.80 19.55
CA LEU A 218 9.12 -2.37 19.36
C LEU A 218 9.62 -1.55 20.56
N THR A 219 9.79 -2.17 21.74
CA THR A 219 10.30 -1.48 22.95
C THR A 219 11.81 -1.22 22.89
N GLU A 220 12.59 -2.10 22.24
CA GLU A 220 14.06 -2.00 22.13
C GLU A 220 14.54 -1.42 20.80
N THR A 221 13.71 -1.50 19.74
CA THR A 221 14.12 -1.10 18.38
C THR A 221 14.01 0.41 18.17
N THR A 222 14.98 1.06 17.51
CA THR A 222 14.84 2.46 17.07
C THR A 222 14.12 2.54 15.71
N PRO A 223 13.33 3.59 15.43
CA PRO A 223 12.64 3.73 14.13
C PRO A 223 13.57 3.61 12.91
N ARG A 224 14.82 4.10 12.99
CA ARG A 224 15.84 3.94 11.94
C ARG A 224 16.24 2.48 11.71
N ARG A 225 16.45 1.69 12.78
CA ARG A 225 16.73 0.25 12.68
C ARG A 225 15.51 -0.52 12.15
N PHE A 226 14.31 -0.16 12.57
CA PHE A 226 13.07 -0.77 12.10
C PHE A 226 12.79 -0.50 10.62
N ALA A 227 12.99 0.74 10.15
CA ALA A 227 12.89 1.08 8.73
C ALA A 227 13.83 0.23 7.86
N SER A 228 15.08 0.02 8.32
CA SER A 228 16.04 -0.86 7.65
C SER A 228 15.62 -2.34 7.69
N LYS A 229 15.06 -2.83 8.82
CA LYS A 229 14.50 -4.19 8.92
C LYS A 229 13.37 -4.39 7.90
N LEU A 230 12.40 -3.48 7.82
CA LEU A 230 11.32 -3.52 6.83
C LEU A 230 11.86 -3.48 5.40
N GLN A 231 12.77 -2.56 5.09
CA GLN A 231 13.39 -2.47 3.76
C GLN A 231 14.02 -3.81 3.37
N SER A 232 14.79 -4.45 4.26
CA SER A 232 15.47 -5.74 4.02
C SER A 232 14.53 -6.93 3.78
N ARG A 233 13.23 -6.79 4.10
CA ARG A 233 12.19 -7.80 3.93
C ARG A 233 11.41 -7.68 2.63
N SER A 234 11.64 -6.64 1.82
CA SER A 234 10.88 -6.39 0.60
C SER A 234 10.92 -7.58 -0.39
N PRO A 235 9.77 -8.04 -0.93
CA PRO A 235 9.72 -9.14 -1.90
C PRO A 235 10.63 -8.98 -3.13
N LYS A 236 11.02 -7.75 -3.50
CA LYS A 236 11.85 -7.50 -4.69
C LYS A 236 13.20 -8.23 -4.67
N TYR A 237 13.73 -8.55 -3.49
CA TYR A 237 15.01 -9.23 -3.36
C TYR A 237 14.99 -10.72 -3.76
N ILE A 238 13.82 -11.34 -3.81
CA ILE A 238 13.62 -12.73 -4.28
C ILE A 238 12.94 -12.79 -5.66
N SER A 239 12.74 -11.66 -6.33
CA SER A 239 12.21 -11.62 -7.71
C SER A 239 13.19 -12.24 -8.69
N LEU A 240 12.76 -13.27 -9.44
CA LEU A 240 13.56 -13.91 -10.48
C LEU A 240 14.19 -12.89 -11.44
N LEU A 241 13.40 -11.92 -11.91
CA LEU A 241 13.82 -10.91 -12.89
C LEU A 241 15.09 -10.14 -12.47
N ASN A 242 15.23 -9.84 -11.18
CA ASN A 242 16.42 -9.19 -10.66
C ASN A 242 17.65 -10.12 -10.68
N HIS A 243 17.45 -11.42 -10.43
CA HIS A 243 18.50 -12.43 -10.46
C HIS A 243 18.85 -12.91 -11.87
N LEU A 244 17.98 -12.72 -12.88
CA LEU A 244 18.26 -13.05 -14.28
C LEU A 244 19.56 -12.43 -14.81
N ARG A 245 19.97 -11.30 -14.22
CA ARG A 245 21.20 -10.61 -14.62
C ARG A 245 22.46 -11.48 -14.51
N ILE A 246 22.54 -12.45 -13.60
CA ILE A 246 23.72 -13.34 -13.50
C ILE A 246 23.80 -14.34 -14.69
N TYR A 247 22.72 -14.48 -15.46
CA TYR A 247 22.61 -15.40 -16.61
C TYR A 247 22.59 -14.68 -17.97
N ILE A 248 23.04 -13.43 -18.06
CA ILE A 248 23.13 -12.72 -19.35
C ILE A 248 23.90 -13.52 -20.42
N PRO A 249 25.04 -14.19 -20.12
CA PRO A 249 25.76 -15.01 -21.11
C PRO A 249 24.93 -16.18 -21.69
N GLU A 250 24.00 -16.74 -20.91
CA GLU A 250 23.11 -17.85 -21.28
C GLU A 250 21.83 -17.39 -21.97
N LEU A 251 21.30 -16.23 -21.57
CA LEU A 251 20.16 -15.58 -22.20
C LEU A 251 20.52 -15.08 -23.62
N PHE A 252 21.78 -14.66 -23.81
CA PHE A 252 22.29 -14.08 -25.06
C PHE A 252 23.65 -14.70 -25.47
N PRO A 253 23.70 -15.99 -25.85
CA PRO A 253 24.96 -16.72 -26.08
C PRO A 253 25.82 -16.19 -27.24
N ASN A 254 25.20 -15.50 -28.21
CA ASN A 254 25.88 -15.00 -29.41
C ASN A 254 26.30 -13.52 -29.32
N LEU A 255 25.91 -12.81 -28.26
CA LEU A 255 26.28 -11.40 -28.08
C LEU A 255 27.63 -11.25 -27.38
N ASP A 256 28.36 -10.18 -27.71
CA ASP A 256 29.72 -9.88 -27.26
C ASP A 256 29.73 -8.84 -26.14
N LYS A 257 29.04 -7.72 -26.32
CA LYS A 257 28.93 -6.62 -25.35
C LYS A 257 27.50 -6.10 -25.29
N VAL A 258 27.00 -5.90 -24.08
CA VAL A 258 25.63 -5.43 -23.80
C VAL A 258 25.61 -4.39 -22.68
N VAL A 259 24.57 -3.54 -22.65
CA VAL A 259 24.31 -2.62 -21.53
C VAL A 259 23.04 -3.06 -20.81
N PHE A 260 23.13 -3.37 -19.52
CA PHE A 260 21.97 -3.65 -18.69
C PHE A 260 21.47 -2.36 -18.01
N LEU A 261 20.15 -2.14 -18.04
CA LEU A 261 19.46 -1.04 -17.36
C LEU A 261 18.40 -1.61 -16.40
N ASP A 262 18.41 -1.18 -15.13
CA ASP A 262 17.28 -1.35 -14.22
C ASP A 262 16.10 -0.44 -14.61
N ASP A 263 14.90 -0.75 -14.12
CA ASP A 263 13.66 -0.09 -14.55
C ASP A 263 13.36 1.26 -13.87
N ASP A 264 14.18 1.69 -12.91
CA ASP A 264 14.12 3.02 -12.30
C ASP A 264 15.04 4.07 -12.99
N ILE A 265 15.54 3.77 -14.19
CA ILE A 265 16.40 4.64 -15.00
C ILE A 265 15.63 5.52 -15.99
N VAL A 266 16.11 6.76 -16.18
CA VAL A 266 15.79 7.62 -17.32
C VAL A 266 17.09 8.02 -18.01
N VAL A 267 17.25 7.66 -19.28
CA VAL A 267 18.41 8.03 -20.09
C VAL A 267 18.25 9.48 -20.57
N GLN A 268 19.34 10.27 -20.51
CA GLN A 268 19.32 11.71 -20.83
C GLN A 268 20.41 12.13 -21.82
N ARG A 269 21.24 11.19 -22.29
CA ARG A 269 22.36 11.38 -23.22
C ARG A 269 22.57 10.08 -23.99
N ASP A 270 23.23 10.18 -25.15
CA ASP A 270 23.61 9.01 -25.93
C ASP A 270 24.53 8.08 -25.12
N LEU A 271 24.26 6.77 -25.23
CA LEU A 271 24.98 5.70 -24.56
C LEU A 271 25.88 4.88 -25.51
N ALA A 272 25.87 5.19 -26.82
CA ALA A 272 26.75 4.57 -27.81
C ALA A 272 28.24 4.53 -27.41
N PRO A 273 28.85 5.57 -26.79
CA PRO A 273 30.27 5.54 -26.38
C PRO A 273 30.65 4.45 -25.39
N LEU A 274 29.69 3.74 -24.77
CA LEU A 274 29.94 2.59 -23.92
C LEU A 274 30.37 1.34 -24.71
N TRP A 275 30.06 1.26 -26.00
CA TRP A 275 30.54 0.18 -26.87
C TRP A 275 32.02 0.33 -27.20
N ASP A 276 32.54 1.55 -27.32
CA ASP A 276 33.96 1.83 -27.54
C ASP A 276 34.82 1.70 -26.26
N LEU A 277 34.19 1.63 -25.08
CA LEU A 277 34.89 1.58 -23.79
C LEU A 277 35.68 0.27 -23.60
N ASP A 278 37.00 0.38 -23.44
CA ASP A 278 37.85 -0.74 -23.03
C ASP A 278 37.69 -1.02 -21.53
N LEU A 279 37.27 -2.25 -21.20
CA LEU A 279 37.15 -2.73 -19.83
C LEU A 279 38.48 -3.23 -19.25
N GLY A 280 39.57 -3.29 -20.02
CA GLY A 280 40.87 -3.81 -19.57
C GLY A 280 40.83 -5.31 -19.28
N GLY A 281 40.08 -6.07 -20.10
CA GLY A 281 39.82 -7.50 -19.90
C GLY A 281 38.91 -7.83 -18.70
N LYS A 282 38.26 -6.82 -18.10
CA LYS A 282 37.23 -7.01 -17.06
C LYS A 282 35.87 -7.32 -17.69
N VAL A 283 34.99 -7.94 -16.91
CA VAL A 283 33.68 -8.41 -17.37
C VAL A 283 32.61 -7.31 -17.26
N ASN A 284 32.72 -6.43 -16.26
CA ASN A 284 31.69 -5.47 -15.90
C ASN A 284 32.23 -4.04 -15.77
N GLY A 285 31.67 -3.08 -16.49
CA GLY A 285 31.84 -1.64 -16.29
C GLY A 285 30.78 -1.10 -15.33
N ALA A 286 31.20 -0.51 -14.22
CA ALA A 286 30.31 -0.02 -13.15
C ALA A 286 30.80 1.28 -12.51
N VAL A 287 29.89 2.06 -11.93
CA VAL A 287 30.25 3.25 -11.13
C VAL A 287 30.54 2.84 -9.68
N GLU A 288 31.68 3.25 -9.13
CA GLU A 288 32.09 3.00 -7.75
C GLU A 288 31.27 3.87 -6.77
N THR A 289 30.70 3.29 -5.71
CA THR A 289 29.79 4.00 -4.77
C THR A 289 30.43 4.35 -3.44
N CYS A 290 31.76 4.54 -3.43
CA CYS A 290 32.53 5.01 -2.26
C CYS A 290 33.29 6.34 -2.49
N ARG A 291 33.12 6.99 -3.66
CA ARG A 291 33.79 8.24 -4.06
C ARG A 291 32.79 9.19 -4.72
N GLY A 292 32.43 10.27 -4.05
CA GLY A 292 31.49 11.30 -4.54
C GLY A 292 30.85 12.05 -3.37
N ASP A 293 30.19 13.17 -3.68
CA ASP A 293 29.84 14.19 -2.68
C ASP A 293 28.61 13.84 -1.82
N ASP A 294 27.76 12.90 -2.27
CA ASP A 294 26.62 12.44 -1.49
C ASP A 294 27.07 11.45 -0.40
N GLU A 295 27.22 11.94 0.84
CA GLU A 295 27.59 11.15 2.02
C GLU A 295 26.69 9.93 2.27
N TRP A 296 25.48 9.88 1.70
CA TRP A 296 24.56 8.76 1.87
C TRP A 296 24.66 7.74 0.72
N VAL A 297 24.74 8.14 -0.54
CA VAL A 297 24.81 7.22 -1.69
C VAL A 297 26.26 6.79 -1.98
N MET A 298 27.21 7.73 -1.91
CA MET A 298 28.61 7.55 -2.35
C MET A 298 29.56 7.20 -1.19
N SER A 299 29.03 6.67 -0.08
CA SER A 299 29.79 6.17 1.08
C SER A 299 29.73 4.65 1.28
N LYS A 300 29.23 3.92 0.28
CA LYS A 300 28.90 2.49 0.35
C LYS A 300 30.15 1.61 0.17
N ARG A 301 30.40 0.78 1.19
CA ARG A 301 31.48 -0.21 1.25
C ARG A 301 30.92 -1.58 1.60
N LEU A 302 31.69 -2.66 1.48
CA LEU A 302 31.18 -4.02 1.68
C LEU A 302 30.55 -4.22 3.08
N ARG A 303 31.05 -3.53 4.12
CA ARG A 303 30.45 -3.46 5.47
C ARG A 303 28.98 -3.02 5.53
N ASN A 304 28.44 -2.42 4.46
CA ASN A 304 27.03 -2.04 4.37
C ASN A 304 26.12 -3.17 3.86
N TYR A 305 26.69 -4.26 3.33
CA TYR A 305 25.96 -5.35 2.66
C TYR A 305 26.16 -6.72 3.32
N PHE A 306 27.30 -6.98 3.96
CA PHE A 306 27.62 -8.26 4.60
C PHE A 306 27.74 -8.18 6.12
N ASN A 307 27.45 -9.29 6.78
CA ASN A 307 27.67 -9.47 8.22
C ASN A 307 29.13 -9.85 8.51
N PHE A 308 29.98 -8.86 8.75
CA PHE A 308 31.39 -9.06 9.11
C PHE A 308 31.62 -9.71 10.49
N SER A 309 30.56 -9.92 11.29
CA SER A 309 30.64 -10.79 12.48
C SER A 309 30.67 -12.29 12.12
N HIS A 310 30.39 -12.65 10.86
CA HIS A 310 30.39 -14.04 10.40
C HIS A 310 31.80 -14.45 9.91
N PRO A 311 32.41 -15.53 10.45
CA PRO A 311 33.79 -15.89 10.11
C PRO A 311 34.07 -16.09 8.61
N LEU A 312 33.12 -16.65 7.85
CA LEU A 312 33.29 -16.82 6.39
C LEU A 312 33.31 -15.49 5.62
N ILE A 313 32.70 -14.41 6.14
CA ILE A 313 32.75 -13.09 5.52
C ILE A 313 34.08 -12.41 5.85
N ALA A 314 34.41 -12.33 7.15
CA ALA A 314 35.64 -11.69 7.62
C ALA A 314 36.94 -12.34 7.09
N LYS A 315 36.88 -13.60 6.64
CA LYS A 315 38.02 -14.31 6.02
C LYS A 315 38.26 -13.96 4.55
N HIS A 316 37.24 -13.54 3.79
CA HIS A 316 37.32 -13.43 2.32
C HIS A 316 37.05 -12.03 1.76
N LEU A 317 36.50 -11.11 2.56
CA LEU A 317 36.18 -9.75 2.17
C LEU A 317 36.84 -8.74 3.12
N ASP A 318 37.19 -7.56 2.61
CA ASP A 318 37.56 -6.40 3.42
C ASP A 318 36.29 -5.57 3.69
N PRO A 319 35.98 -5.16 4.93
CA PRO A 319 34.85 -4.27 5.23
C PRO A 319 34.93 -2.90 4.53
N GLU A 320 36.14 -2.43 4.23
CA GLU A 320 36.41 -1.13 3.61
C GLU A 320 36.49 -1.16 2.08
N GLU A 321 36.49 -2.34 1.45
CA GLU A 321 36.36 -2.46 -0.01
C GLU A 321 35.10 -1.73 -0.52
N CYS A 322 35.22 -1.06 -1.66
CA CYS A 322 34.16 -0.23 -2.21
C CYS A 322 33.07 -1.05 -2.89
N ALA A 323 31.81 -0.66 -2.67
CA ALA A 323 30.69 -1.16 -3.46
C ALA A 323 30.60 -0.41 -4.80
N TRP A 324 29.70 -0.86 -5.68
CA TRP A 324 29.42 -0.24 -6.96
C TRP A 324 27.92 -0.24 -7.28
N ALA A 325 27.52 0.62 -8.22
CA ALA A 325 26.14 0.82 -8.60
C ALA A 325 25.65 -0.33 -9.48
N TYR A 326 24.58 -1.01 -9.04
CA TYR A 326 23.92 -2.06 -9.81
C TYR A 326 22.87 -1.50 -10.78
N GLY A 327 22.54 -0.20 -10.77
CA GLY A 327 21.46 0.33 -11.64
C GLY A 327 21.73 0.14 -13.14
N MET A 328 22.98 0.41 -13.54
CA MET A 328 23.42 0.38 -14.94
C MET A 328 24.81 -0.25 -15.02
N ASN A 329 24.98 -1.21 -15.93
CA ASN A 329 26.25 -1.91 -16.11
C ASN A 329 26.53 -2.23 -17.59
N VAL A 330 27.79 -2.11 -18.00
CA VAL A 330 28.28 -2.56 -19.32
C VAL A 330 28.91 -3.93 -19.13
N PHE A 331 28.48 -4.96 -19.87
CA PHE A 331 29.02 -6.32 -19.73
C PHE A 331 29.70 -6.80 -21.01
N ASP A 332 30.95 -7.26 -20.88
CA ASP A 332 31.65 -8.05 -21.91
C ASP A 332 31.38 -9.55 -21.66
N LEU A 333 30.59 -10.15 -22.54
CA LEU A 333 30.15 -11.54 -22.46
C LEU A 333 31.22 -12.50 -23.04
N LYS A 334 32.10 -12.03 -23.92
CA LYS A 334 33.29 -12.76 -24.39
C LYS A 334 34.32 -12.94 -23.26
N ALA A 335 34.42 -11.98 -22.35
CA ALA A 335 35.16 -12.08 -21.11
C ALA A 335 34.41 -12.96 -20.10
N TRP A 336 33.11 -12.70 -19.87
CA TRP A 336 32.30 -13.44 -18.88
C TRP A 336 32.34 -14.96 -19.09
N ARG A 337 32.14 -15.44 -20.33
CA ARG A 337 32.14 -16.88 -20.68
C ARG A 337 33.46 -17.61 -20.41
N LYS A 338 34.53 -16.88 -20.04
CA LYS A 338 35.85 -17.43 -19.65
C LYS A 338 36.08 -17.42 -18.12
N THR A 339 35.04 -17.16 -17.33
CA THR A 339 35.09 -17.01 -15.87
C THR A 339 34.09 -17.93 -15.17
N ASN A 340 34.28 -18.13 -13.87
CA ASN A 340 33.39 -18.90 -12.98
C ASN A 340 32.45 -17.99 -12.15
N ILE A 341 32.09 -16.81 -12.67
CA ILE A 341 31.29 -15.79 -11.96
C ILE A 341 29.92 -16.38 -11.53
N ARG A 342 29.24 -17.11 -12.42
CA ARG A 342 27.94 -17.72 -12.15
C ARG A 342 28.03 -18.80 -11.06
N GLU A 343 29.01 -19.69 -11.16
CA GLU A 343 29.26 -20.78 -10.22
C GLU A 343 29.58 -20.22 -8.83
N THR A 344 30.38 -19.15 -8.79
CA THR A 344 30.70 -18.42 -7.56
C THR A 344 29.45 -17.80 -6.94
N TYR A 345 28.62 -17.12 -7.74
CA TYR A 345 27.33 -16.56 -7.29
C TYR A 345 26.40 -17.65 -6.72
N HIS A 346 26.26 -18.78 -7.43
CA HIS A 346 25.42 -19.90 -7.02
C HIS A 346 25.90 -20.54 -5.72
N SER A 347 27.22 -20.78 -5.59
CA SER A 347 27.84 -21.36 -4.39
C SER A 347 27.61 -20.47 -3.16
N TRP A 348 27.92 -19.18 -3.27
CA TRP A 348 27.74 -18.22 -2.18
C TRP A 348 26.27 -17.98 -1.81
N LEU A 349 25.35 -17.98 -2.80
CA LEU A 349 23.92 -17.89 -2.54
C LEU A 349 23.38 -19.14 -1.81
N ARG A 350 23.77 -20.35 -2.26
CA ARG A 350 23.39 -21.62 -1.60
C ARG A 350 23.95 -21.73 -0.18
N GLU A 351 25.19 -21.31 0.07
CA GLU A 351 25.77 -21.31 1.42
C GLU A 351 25.06 -20.30 2.35
N ASN A 352 24.69 -19.11 1.87
CA ASN A 352 23.90 -18.17 2.68
C ASN A 352 22.47 -18.66 2.95
N LEU A 353 21.87 -19.42 2.03
CA LEU A 353 20.58 -20.10 2.24
C LEU A 353 20.70 -21.20 3.30
N ARG A 354 21.72 -22.06 3.20
CA ARG A 354 22.05 -23.12 4.19
C ARG A 354 22.27 -22.55 5.59
N LEU A 355 22.85 -21.36 5.67
CA LEU A 355 23.08 -20.61 6.91
C LEU A 355 21.91 -19.66 7.28
N ASN A 356 20.70 -19.88 6.76
CA ASN A 356 19.47 -19.14 7.09
C ASN A 356 19.63 -17.60 7.05
N LEU A 357 20.30 -17.11 5.99
CA LEU A 357 20.57 -15.70 5.73
C LEU A 357 21.39 -15.01 6.85
N ALA A 358 22.34 -15.73 7.45
CA ALA A 358 23.24 -15.21 8.48
C ALA A 358 24.40 -14.37 7.93
N MET A 359 24.82 -14.58 6.68
CA MET A 359 25.94 -13.84 6.07
C MET A 359 25.48 -12.52 5.44
N TRP A 360 24.32 -12.52 4.77
CA TRP A 360 23.60 -11.31 4.33
C TRP A 360 22.11 -11.63 4.17
N LYS A 361 21.26 -10.60 4.08
CA LYS A 361 19.85 -10.79 3.67
C LYS A 361 19.78 -10.89 2.16
N LEU A 362 19.06 -11.90 1.67
CA LEU A 362 18.97 -12.25 0.24
C LEU A 362 18.63 -11.00 -0.58
N GLY A 363 19.22 -10.96 -1.77
CA GLY A 363 19.23 -9.88 -2.74
C GLY A 363 20.34 -10.16 -3.76
N THR A 364 20.36 -9.42 -4.86
CA THR A 364 21.28 -9.68 -6.00
C THR A 364 22.65 -9.07 -5.81
N LEU A 365 22.73 -7.84 -5.29
CA LEU A 365 23.98 -7.11 -5.16
C LEU A 365 25.01 -7.83 -4.25
N PRO A 366 24.71 -8.35 -3.04
CA PRO A 366 25.72 -9.00 -2.22
C PRO A 366 26.41 -10.22 -2.89
N PRO A 367 25.71 -11.24 -3.44
CA PRO A 367 26.39 -12.32 -4.15
C PRO A 367 27.07 -11.84 -5.44
N ALA A 368 26.59 -10.77 -6.10
CA ALA A 368 27.29 -10.17 -7.23
C ALA A 368 28.59 -9.43 -6.83
N LEU A 369 28.62 -8.73 -5.69
CA LEU A 369 29.84 -8.09 -5.16
C LEU A 369 30.96 -9.12 -4.91
N ILE A 370 30.60 -10.34 -4.48
CA ILE A 370 31.55 -11.45 -4.36
C ILE A 370 31.91 -12.01 -5.75
N ALA A 371 30.91 -12.37 -6.56
CA ALA A 371 31.11 -13.08 -7.83
C ALA A 371 31.91 -12.27 -8.86
N PHE A 372 31.70 -10.95 -8.95
CA PHE A 372 32.45 -10.07 -9.83
C PHE A 372 33.75 -9.52 -9.20
N LYS A 373 34.17 -9.96 -8.00
CA LYS A 373 35.40 -9.46 -7.36
C LYS A 373 36.62 -9.72 -8.26
N GLY A 374 37.37 -8.67 -8.59
CA GLY A 374 38.48 -8.73 -9.56
C GLY A 374 38.07 -8.65 -11.05
N HIS A 375 36.76 -8.72 -11.36
CA HIS A 375 36.19 -8.69 -12.71
C HIS A 375 35.41 -7.39 -13.04
N VAL A 376 35.50 -6.36 -12.21
CA VAL A 376 34.91 -5.03 -12.44
C VAL A 376 35.97 -4.02 -12.91
N HIS A 377 35.58 -3.14 -13.83
CA HIS A 377 36.26 -1.90 -14.21
C HIS A 377 35.42 -0.72 -13.68
N PHE A 378 36.04 0.22 -12.97
CA PHE A 378 35.32 1.36 -12.39
C PHE A 378 35.32 2.58 -13.31
N LEU A 379 34.12 3.09 -13.59
CA LEU A 379 33.88 4.30 -14.38
C LEU A 379 34.02 5.53 -13.47
N PHE A 380 35.03 6.37 -13.74
CA PHE A 380 35.33 7.55 -12.93
C PHE A 380 34.42 8.74 -13.26
N TYR A 381 33.82 9.35 -12.23
CA TYR A 381 33.18 10.66 -12.33
C TYR A 381 34.24 11.77 -12.29
N PHE A 382 34.19 12.68 -13.27
CA PHE A 382 34.87 13.98 -13.22
C PHE A 382 33.89 15.06 -12.75
N PHE A 383 33.97 15.47 -11.48
CA PHE A 383 33.66 16.82 -10.98
C PHE A 383 34.31 17.02 -9.59
N LEU A 384 34.22 18.24 -9.04
CA LEU A 384 35.22 18.80 -8.10
C LEU A 384 34.86 18.69 -6.60
N LEU A 385 35.81 18.20 -5.81
CA LEU A 385 35.85 18.31 -4.34
C LEU A 385 36.37 19.68 -3.86
N SER A 386 35.93 20.12 -2.68
CA SER A 386 36.69 21.05 -1.82
C SER A 386 36.28 20.92 -0.33
N ASP A 387 37.23 21.14 0.59
CA ASP A 387 37.18 20.64 1.97
C ASP A 387 36.44 21.50 3.01
N CYS A 388 36.11 20.86 4.15
CA CYS A 388 35.71 21.49 5.42
C CYS A 388 36.75 21.20 6.51
N LEU A 389 37.02 22.11 7.47
CA LEU A 389 37.61 21.78 8.79
C LEU A 389 37.60 22.96 9.82
N GLY A 390 37.66 22.64 11.12
CA GLY A 390 37.90 23.60 12.24
C GLY A 390 36.71 23.82 13.19
N ARG A 391 36.40 22.94 14.16
CA ARG A 391 36.95 22.80 15.54
C ARG A 391 36.59 23.93 16.56
N ARG A 392 36.18 23.52 17.76
CA ARG A 392 35.93 24.31 19.00
C ARG A 392 36.83 23.79 20.14
N LEU A 393 37.06 24.59 21.20
CA LEU A 393 37.19 24.14 22.60
C LEU A 393 37.20 25.32 23.61
N GLY A 394 36.87 25.08 24.88
CA GLY A 394 36.90 26.08 25.97
C GLY A 394 36.43 25.51 27.33
N PRO A 395 37.07 25.82 28.49
CA PRO A 395 36.82 25.16 29.79
C PRO A 395 35.94 25.93 30.80
N ARG A 396 35.79 25.38 32.03
CA ARG A 396 34.96 25.88 33.16
C ARG A 396 35.73 25.97 34.49
N LEU A 397 35.19 26.73 35.47
CA LEU A 397 35.50 26.67 36.92
C LEU A 397 34.25 26.97 37.80
N LEU A 398 34.34 26.86 39.14
CA LEU A 398 33.19 26.59 40.05
C LEU A 398 33.20 27.31 41.44
N GLY A 399 31.99 27.54 42.00
CA GLY A 399 31.65 28.00 43.38
C GLY A 399 30.28 28.73 43.36
N ARG A 400 29.20 28.50 44.16
CA ARG A 400 28.95 28.12 45.59
C ARG A 400 29.40 29.25 46.56
N VAL A 401 28.64 29.70 47.57
CA VAL A 401 27.72 29.03 48.51
C VAL A 401 26.48 29.88 48.88
N ASP A 402 25.47 29.17 49.36
CA ASP A 402 24.22 29.53 50.06
C ASP A 402 23.10 29.92 49.06
N ASP A 403 21.76 29.90 49.26
CA ASP A 403 20.82 29.39 50.28
C ASP A 403 19.43 29.12 49.60
N SER A 404 18.36 28.64 50.27
CA SER A 404 17.05 28.34 49.62
C SER A 404 15.83 28.00 50.53
N GLU A 405 14.74 28.78 50.44
CA GLU A 405 13.41 28.37 50.98
C GLU A 405 12.18 28.94 50.20
N ARG A 406 12.32 29.28 48.90
CA ARG A 406 11.29 30.01 48.12
C ARG A 406 10.69 29.33 46.88
N LEU A 407 11.29 28.22 46.41
CA LEU A 407 11.17 27.76 45.01
C LEU A 407 9.75 27.51 44.47
N ALA A 408 8.79 27.08 45.30
CA ALA A 408 7.49 26.58 44.81
C ALA A 408 6.68 27.62 44.03
N ARG A 409 6.72 28.90 44.44
CA ARG A 409 6.01 29.99 43.74
C ARG A 409 6.73 30.44 42.47
N ASP A 410 8.06 30.31 42.46
CA ASP A 410 8.90 30.75 41.35
C ASP A 410 8.71 29.86 40.11
N PHE A 411 8.37 28.57 40.27
CA PHE A 411 8.10 27.67 39.14
C PHE A 411 6.96 28.18 38.23
N TYR A 412 5.81 28.55 38.81
CA TYR A 412 4.68 29.06 38.04
C TYR A 412 5.07 30.35 37.30
N THR A 413 5.67 31.32 38.00
CA THR A 413 6.10 32.59 37.40
C THR A 413 7.08 32.35 36.24
N ILE A 414 8.14 31.56 36.45
CA ILE A 414 9.18 31.35 35.44
C ILE A 414 8.65 30.59 34.21
N LEU A 415 7.75 29.61 34.39
CA LEU A 415 7.12 28.90 33.27
C LEU A 415 6.06 29.76 32.55
N ASN A 416 5.32 30.58 33.29
CA ASN A 416 4.37 31.55 32.74
C ASN A 416 5.08 32.64 31.92
N ASP A 417 6.17 33.21 32.44
CA ASP A 417 7.00 34.20 31.73
C ASP A 417 7.71 33.58 30.52
N ALA A 418 8.11 32.31 30.60
CA ALA A 418 8.64 31.59 29.46
C ALA A 418 7.58 31.30 28.38
N SER A 419 6.28 31.36 28.70
CA SER A 419 5.20 31.13 27.72
C SER A 419 5.05 32.26 26.70
N THR A 420 5.44 33.49 27.06
CA THR A 420 5.28 34.71 26.23
C THR A 420 6.56 35.16 25.52
N GLN A 421 7.73 34.65 25.93
CA GLN A 421 9.01 34.97 25.30
C GLN A 421 9.18 34.26 23.94
N GLU A 422 10.11 34.72 23.10
CA GLU A 422 10.50 34.00 21.89
C GLU A 422 11.40 32.79 22.18
N ILE A 423 11.47 31.83 21.25
CA ILE A 423 12.40 30.69 21.32
C ILE A 423 13.60 30.99 20.41
N PRO A 424 14.85 30.99 20.93
CA PRO A 424 16.02 31.29 20.10
C PRO A 424 16.18 30.34 18.90
N HIS A 425 16.33 30.91 17.70
CA HIS A 425 16.63 30.14 16.49
C HIS A 425 17.95 29.36 16.64
N GLY A 426 17.95 28.10 16.20
CA GLY A 426 19.13 27.22 16.29
C GLY A 426 19.39 26.60 17.67
N LEU A 427 18.53 26.82 18.66
CA LEU A 427 18.61 26.18 19.97
C LEU A 427 18.62 24.65 19.83
N LYS A 428 19.68 24.00 20.33
CA LYS A 428 19.77 22.53 20.35
C LYS A 428 18.88 21.98 21.45
N LEU A 429 17.83 21.27 21.05
CA LEU A 429 16.84 20.69 21.97
C LEU A 429 17.14 19.22 22.24
N PRO A 430 17.14 18.77 23.51
CA PRO A 430 17.19 17.35 23.84
C PRO A 430 16.08 16.53 23.16
N ASP A 431 16.30 15.21 23.11
CA ASP A 431 15.42 14.24 22.43
C ASP A 431 14.59 13.36 23.39
N SER A 432 14.85 13.45 24.69
CA SER A 432 14.12 12.72 25.74
C SER A 432 14.23 13.42 27.09
N PHE A 433 13.40 13.03 28.06
CA PHE A 433 13.51 13.48 29.46
C PHE A 433 14.88 13.16 30.06
N ARG A 434 15.43 11.97 29.78
CA ARG A 434 16.77 11.57 30.26
C ARG A 434 17.87 12.42 29.62
N HIS A 435 17.73 12.76 28.34
CA HIS A 435 18.65 13.70 27.68
C HIS A 435 18.52 15.10 28.30
N LEU A 436 17.31 15.60 28.55
CA LEU A 436 17.09 16.89 29.23
C LEU A 436 17.73 16.95 30.62
N VAL A 437 17.52 15.92 31.46
CA VAL A 437 18.15 15.85 32.80
C VAL A 437 19.69 15.82 32.70
N SER A 438 20.25 15.07 31.74
CA SER A 438 21.69 15.08 31.48
C SER A 438 22.19 16.41 30.91
N ASP A 439 21.40 17.12 30.09
CA ASP A 439 21.84 18.35 29.43
C ASP A 439 21.77 19.55 30.39
N ILE A 440 20.76 19.61 31.28
CA ILE A 440 20.75 20.55 32.42
C ILE A 440 22.03 20.37 33.25
N LYS A 441 22.40 19.12 33.58
CA LYS A 441 23.65 18.80 34.30
C LYS A 441 24.88 19.24 33.52
N ASN A 442 24.95 18.89 32.24
CA ASN A 442 26.13 19.09 31.39
C ASN A 442 26.33 20.55 30.96
N ASN A 443 25.26 21.33 30.81
CA ASN A 443 25.30 22.73 30.35
C ASN A 443 25.08 23.76 31.47
N HIS A 444 24.60 23.36 32.65
CA HIS A 444 24.33 24.23 33.81
C HIS A 444 23.28 25.33 33.51
N TYR A 445 22.20 24.97 32.80
CA TYR A 445 21.07 25.85 32.50
C TYR A 445 20.59 26.64 33.73
N ASP A 446 20.22 27.91 33.58
CA ASP A 446 19.41 28.57 34.61
C ASP A 446 17.91 28.24 34.46
N ALA A 447 17.08 28.72 35.39
CA ALA A 447 15.64 28.42 35.40
C ALA A 447 14.91 28.95 34.15
N LYS A 448 15.34 30.10 33.61
CA LYS A 448 14.81 30.68 32.38
C LYS A 448 15.18 29.83 31.16
N THR A 449 16.44 29.41 31.09
CA THR A 449 16.96 28.51 30.04
C THR A 449 16.24 27.16 30.09
N PHE A 450 16.05 26.58 31.27
CA PHE A 450 15.27 25.36 31.48
C PHE A 450 13.83 25.52 30.98
N ALA A 451 13.12 26.59 31.37
CA ALA A 451 11.73 26.81 30.97
C ALA A 451 11.58 27.03 29.45
N LEU A 452 12.52 27.75 28.81
CA LEU A 452 12.55 27.95 27.36
C LEU A 452 12.86 26.66 26.61
N VAL A 453 13.85 25.87 27.05
CA VAL A 453 14.17 24.57 26.44
C VAL A 453 13.04 23.56 26.65
N LEU A 454 12.40 23.55 27.82
CA LEU A 454 11.25 22.70 28.12
C LEU A 454 10.07 23.01 27.19
N ARG A 455 9.67 24.29 27.07
CA ARG A 455 8.62 24.70 26.13
C ARG A 455 8.98 24.30 24.70
N ALA A 456 10.20 24.58 24.27
CA ALA A 456 10.65 24.27 22.92
C ALA A 456 10.72 22.75 22.65
N MET A 457 11.06 21.92 23.64
CA MET A 457 10.96 20.46 23.57
C MET A 457 9.51 20.01 23.47
N MET A 458 8.58 20.61 24.23
CA MET A 458 7.15 20.28 24.20
C MET A 458 6.55 20.64 22.85
N GLU A 459 6.81 21.83 22.32
CA GLU A 459 6.36 22.25 20.98
C GLU A 459 7.00 21.40 19.86
N LYS A 460 8.28 21.00 20.02
CA LYS A 460 8.93 20.01 19.14
C LYS A 460 8.20 18.66 19.19
N PHE A 461 7.88 18.15 20.38
CA PHE A 461 7.19 16.87 20.55
C PHE A 461 5.75 16.90 20.04
N GLU A 462 4.97 17.94 20.33
CA GLU A 462 3.62 18.15 19.79
C GLU A 462 3.65 18.16 18.25
N ARG A 463 4.64 18.84 17.64
CA ARG A 463 4.86 18.84 16.19
C ARG A 463 5.27 17.47 15.65
N ASP A 464 6.27 16.82 16.25
CA ASP A 464 6.75 15.49 15.86
C ASP A 464 5.64 14.43 15.89
N ILE A 465 4.76 14.44 16.89
CA ILE A 465 3.56 13.58 16.95
C ILE A 465 2.65 13.89 15.77
N ARG A 466 2.33 15.18 15.57
CA ARG A 466 1.37 15.64 14.57
C ARG A 466 1.81 15.30 13.14
N GLU A 467 3.07 15.57 12.80
CA GLU A 467 3.67 15.22 11.50
C GLU A 467 3.68 13.69 11.30
N SER A 468 4.09 12.93 12.32
CA SER A 468 4.09 11.47 12.27
C SER A 468 2.69 10.90 12.06
N LYS A 469 1.66 11.46 12.73
CA LYS A 469 0.25 11.06 12.54
C LYS A 469 -0.30 11.44 11.16
N PHE A 470 0.03 12.61 10.62
CA PHE A 470 -0.38 12.94 9.25
C PHE A 470 0.24 12.01 8.21
N ALA A 471 1.52 11.66 8.37
CA ALA A 471 2.20 10.71 7.50
C ALA A 471 1.67 9.27 7.69
N GLU A 472 1.38 8.84 8.93
CA GLU A 472 0.73 7.56 9.24
C GLU A 472 -0.61 7.40 8.49
N LEU A 473 -1.48 8.40 8.59
CA LEU A 473 -2.80 8.41 7.94
C LEU A 473 -2.69 8.47 6.41
N THR A 474 -1.73 9.25 5.89
CA THR A 474 -1.47 9.36 4.44
C THR A 474 -0.99 8.03 3.87
N ASN A 475 -0.02 7.40 4.53
CA ASN A 475 0.50 6.09 4.12
C ASN A 475 -0.56 4.99 4.25
N LYS A 476 -1.38 5.01 5.31
CA LYS A 476 -2.52 4.07 5.46
C LYS A 476 -3.53 4.25 4.33
N HIS A 477 -3.82 5.47 3.91
CA HIS A 477 -4.73 5.73 2.80
C HIS A 477 -4.19 5.23 1.46
N PHE A 478 -2.88 5.38 1.18
CA PHE A 478 -2.27 4.79 -0.01
C PHE A 478 -2.31 3.26 0.01
N ALA A 479 -1.92 2.62 1.12
CA ALA A 479 -2.01 1.16 1.28
C ALA A 479 -3.47 0.64 1.20
N ALA A 480 -4.45 1.43 1.62
CA ALA A 480 -5.88 1.11 1.53
C ALA A 480 -6.48 1.29 0.11
N SER A 481 -5.78 1.98 -0.79
CA SER A 481 -6.27 2.30 -2.15
C SER A 481 -5.50 1.58 -3.27
N SER A 482 -4.42 0.87 -2.91
CA SER A 482 -3.58 0.05 -3.78
C SER A 482 -4.05 -1.41 -3.86
N ILE A 483 -3.43 -2.18 -4.77
CA ILE A 483 -3.63 -3.62 -4.93
C ILE A 483 -2.38 -4.37 -4.42
N PRO A 484 -2.50 -5.32 -3.47
CA PRO A 484 -1.39 -6.21 -3.08
C PRO A 484 -0.83 -7.01 -4.26
N LYS A 485 0.49 -7.25 -4.28
CA LYS A 485 1.14 -8.00 -5.38
C LYS A 485 0.54 -9.40 -5.62
N GLY A 486 0.09 -10.09 -4.56
CA GLY A 486 -0.59 -11.38 -4.70
C GLY A 486 -1.93 -11.30 -5.43
N ILE A 487 -2.77 -10.31 -5.09
CA ILE A 487 -4.05 -10.08 -5.79
C ILE A 487 -3.80 -9.64 -7.24
N HIS A 488 -2.80 -8.79 -7.49
CA HIS A 488 -2.41 -8.42 -8.85
C HIS A 488 -1.96 -9.62 -9.68
N CYS A 489 -1.17 -10.52 -9.09
CA CYS A 489 -0.76 -11.79 -9.70
C CYS A 489 -1.96 -12.69 -10.01
N LEU A 490 -2.90 -12.82 -9.07
CA LEU A 490 -4.13 -13.60 -9.24
C LEU A 490 -4.96 -13.09 -10.42
N SER A 491 -5.22 -11.78 -10.50
CA SER A 491 -5.97 -11.17 -11.60
C SER A 491 -5.30 -11.37 -12.97
N LEU A 492 -3.96 -11.23 -13.05
CA LEU A 492 -3.23 -11.44 -14.30
C LEU A 492 -3.25 -12.91 -14.73
N LYS A 493 -2.92 -13.85 -13.83
CA LYS A 493 -2.93 -15.29 -14.15
C LYS A 493 -4.31 -15.78 -14.58
N LEU A 494 -5.39 -15.37 -13.91
CA LEU A 494 -6.73 -15.78 -14.30
C LEU A 494 -7.17 -15.16 -15.64
N THR A 495 -6.66 -13.98 -16.01
CA THR A 495 -6.90 -13.40 -17.34
C THR A 495 -6.09 -14.12 -18.44
N ASP A 496 -4.86 -14.56 -18.13
CA ASP A 496 -4.06 -15.43 -19.00
C ASP A 496 -4.74 -16.79 -19.25
N GLU A 497 -5.27 -17.42 -18.20
CA GLU A 497 -6.09 -18.63 -18.29
C GLU A 497 -7.34 -18.42 -19.14
N TYR A 498 -8.06 -17.29 -19.02
CA TYR A 498 -9.21 -17.00 -19.89
C TYR A 498 -8.85 -17.02 -21.38
N SER A 499 -7.62 -16.64 -21.73
CA SER A 499 -7.14 -16.65 -23.13
C SER A 499 -6.69 -18.04 -23.60
N SER A 500 -6.07 -18.83 -22.73
CA SER A 500 -5.39 -20.09 -23.11
C SER A 500 -6.19 -21.36 -22.78
N ASN A 501 -6.98 -21.36 -21.71
CA ASN A 501 -7.63 -22.54 -21.15
C ASN A 501 -9.14 -22.58 -21.49
N ALA A 502 -9.58 -23.64 -22.17
CA ALA A 502 -10.98 -23.83 -22.52
C ALA A 502 -11.90 -24.02 -21.30
N HIS A 503 -11.41 -24.58 -20.20
CA HIS A 503 -12.20 -24.77 -18.98
C HIS A 503 -12.47 -23.44 -18.27
N ALA A 504 -11.51 -22.51 -18.31
CA ALA A 504 -11.64 -21.14 -17.79
C ALA A 504 -12.71 -20.30 -18.53
N ARG A 505 -13.07 -20.72 -19.76
CA ARG A 505 -14.14 -20.15 -20.59
C ARG A 505 -15.45 -20.94 -20.56
N ARG A 506 -15.61 -21.95 -19.70
CA ARG A 506 -16.87 -22.71 -19.58
C ARG A 506 -18.02 -21.77 -19.18
N GLN A 507 -19.14 -21.85 -19.91
CA GLN A 507 -20.36 -21.07 -19.63
C GLN A 507 -20.77 -21.15 -18.15
N LEU A 508 -21.02 -19.98 -17.54
CA LEU A 508 -21.45 -19.82 -16.16
C LEU A 508 -22.87 -19.22 -16.10
N PRO A 509 -23.88 -19.95 -15.57
CA PRO A 509 -23.88 -21.37 -15.23
C PRO A 509 -24.00 -22.24 -16.50
N SER A 510 -24.07 -23.58 -16.36
CA SER A 510 -24.28 -24.46 -17.51
C SER A 510 -25.67 -24.29 -18.14
N PRO A 511 -25.88 -24.64 -19.43
CA PRO A 511 -27.10 -24.33 -20.18
C PRO A 511 -28.41 -24.78 -19.51
N GLU A 512 -28.36 -25.90 -18.79
CA GLU A 512 -29.49 -26.53 -18.09
C GLU A 512 -29.98 -25.68 -16.90
N LEU A 513 -29.10 -24.84 -16.35
CA LEU A 513 -29.34 -24.01 -15.16
C LEU A 513 -29.69 -22.55 -15.54
N LEU A 514 -29.56 -22.15 -16.80
CA LEU A 514 -29.90 -20.80 -17.27
C LEU A 514 -31.34 -20.37 -16.93
N PRO A 515 -32.39 -21.23 -16.99
CA PRO A 515 -33.74 -20.84 -16.59
C PRO A 515 -33.88 -20.46 -15.10
N LEU A 516 -32.98 -20.95 -14.25
CA LEU A 516 -33.01 -20.72 -12.80
C LEU A 516 -32.51 -19.30 -12.43
N LEU A 517 -31.76 -18.65 -13.32
CA LEU A 517 -31.29 -17.27 -13.16
C LEU A 517 -32.42 -16.22 -13.08
N LEU A 518 -33.65 -16.61 -13.47
CA LEU A 518 -34.85 -15.76 -13.44
C LEU A 518 -35.95 -16.32 -12.52
N ASN A 519 -35.65 -17.38 -11.75
CA ASN A 519 -36.66 -18.15 -11.02
C ASN A 519 -36.79 -17.71 -9.55
N ASN A 520 -37.79 -16.86 -9.28
CA ASN A 520 -38.12 -16.31 -7.95
C ASN A 520 -38.40 -17.32 -6.80
N SER A 521 -38.30 -18.64 -7.03
CA SER A 521 -38.23 -19.65 -5.96
C SER A 521 -36.81 -19.88 -5.42
N TYR A 522 -35.80 -19.23 -6.00
CA TYR A 522 -34.38 -19.27 -5.61
C TYR A 522 -33.95 -18.01 -4.85
N HIS A 523 -32.88 -18.12 -4.07
CA HIS A 523 -32.29 -17.03 -3.30
C HIS A 523 -31.24 -16.30 -4.14
N HIS A 524 -31.66 -15.22 -4.80
CA HIS A 524 -30.84 -14.41 -5.69
C HIS A 524 -29.99 -13.37 -4.94
N PHE A 525 -28.68 -13.60 -4.89
CA PHE A 525 -27.69 -12.68 -4.36
C PHE A 525 -27.02 -11.89 -5.48
N ILE A 526 -26.79 -10.59 -5.26
CA ILE A 526 -26.10 -9.70 -6.19
C ILE A 526 -24.80 -9.20 -5.55
N LEU A 527 -23.70 -9.31 -6.27
CA LEU A 527 -22.37 -8.87 -5.85
C LEU A 527 -21.73 -8.06 -6.98
N SER A 528 -21.17 -6.88 -6.68
CA SER A 528 -20.59 -5.98 -7.70
C SER A 528 -19.18 -5.53 -7.31
N THR A 529 -18.14 -6.03 -7.97
CA THR A 529 -16.73 -5.84 -7.53
C THR A 529 -15.66 -6.02 -8.62
N ASP A 530 -14.51 -5.34 -8.45
CA ASP A 530 -13.27 -5.54 -9.22
C ASP A 530 -12.24 -6.43 -8.49
N ASN A 531 -12.65 -7.14 -7.44
CA ASN A 531 -11.77 -7.95 -6.57
C ASN A 531 -12.19 -9.42 -6.52
N ILE A 532 -11.56 -10.24 -7.37
CA ILE A 532 -11.82 -11.68 -7.52
C ILE A 532 -11.68 -12.46 -6.20
N LEU A 533 -10.65 -12.14 -5.41
CA LEU A 533 -10.39 -12.84 -4.14
C LEU A 533 -11.47 -12.53 -3.10
N ALA A 534 -11.90 -11.27 -3.01
CA ALA A 534 -13.00 -10.88 -2.12
C ALA A 534 -14.32 -11.50 -2.58
N ALA A 535 -14.61 -11.52 -3.89
CA ALA A 535 -15.78 -12.19 -4.44
C ALA A 535 -15.82 -13.69 -4.10
N SER A 536 -14.67 -14.37 -4.18
CA SER A 536 -14.58 -15.78 -3.82
C SER A 536 -14.94 -16.04 -2.35
N VAL A 537 -14.56 -15.14 -1.43
CA VAL A 537 -14.90 -15.25 0.00
C VAL A 537 -16.36 -14.91 0.27
N VAL A 538 -16.94 -13.89 -0.38
CA VAL A 538 -18.37 -13.57 -0.25
C VAL A 538 -19.23 -14.76 -0.67
N VAL A 539 -18.97 -15.33 -1.85
CA VAL A 539 -19.70 -16.50 -2.36
C VAL A 539 -19.47 -17.72 -1.46
N SER A 540 -18.21 -18.06 -1.14
CA SER A 540 -17.91 -19.24 -0.33
C SER A 540 -18.50 -19.13 1.08
N SER A 541 -18.46 -17.95 1.70
CA SER A 541 -19.00 -17.74 3.04
C SER A 541 -20.53 -17.81 3.09
N ALA A 542 -21.22 -17.33 2.05
CA ALA A 542 -22.67 -17.48 1.92
C ALA A 542 -23.08 -18.95 1.70
N VAL A 543 -22.42 -19.64 0.75
CA VAL A 543 -22.74 -21.03 0.40
C VAL A 543 -22.45 -21.98 1.57
N GLN A 544 -21.33 -21.81 2.28
CA GLN A 544 -20.97 -22.63 3.44
C GLN A 544 -21.81 -22.34 4.70
N SER A 545 -22.50 -21.19 4.76
CA SER A 545 -23.32 -20.80 5.92
C SER A 545 -24.82 -21.06 5.74
N SER A 546 -25.27 -21.46 4.54
CA SER A 546 -26.69 -21.69 4.26
C SER A 546 -27.10 -23.15 4.47
N SER A 547 -28.36 -23.34 4.88
CA SER A 547 -28.97 -24.67 5.04
C SER A 547 -29.50 -25.26 3.72
N THR A 548 -29.68 -24.44 2.68
CA THR A 548 -30.16 -24.84 1.35
C THR A 548 -29.27 -24.25 0.24
N PRO A 549 -27.98 -24.62 0.14
CA PRO A 549 -27.05 -24.04 -0.84
C PRO A 549 -27.48 -24.28 -2.30
N GLU A 550 -28.27 -25.31 -2.57
CA GLU A 550 -28.85 -25.61 -3.89
C GLU A 550 -29.90 -24.59 -4.36
N LYS A 551 -30.44 -23.77 -3.45
CA LYS A 551 -31.32 -22.64 -3.79
C LYS A 551 -30.56 -21.33 -4.09
N ILE A 552 -29.25 -21.28 -3.92
CA ILE A 552 -28.48 -20.04 -4.05
C ILE A 552 -28.18 -19.75 -5.53
N VAL A 553 -28.49 -18.54 -5.97
CA VAL A 553 -28.06 -17.97 -7.26
C VAL A 553 -27.25 -16.70 -7.00
N PHE A 554 -25.98 -16.68 -7.39
CA PHE A 554 -25.13 -15.50 -7.35
C PHE A 554 -25.02 -14.84 -8.73
N HIS A 555 -25.43 -13.58 -8.82
CA HIS A 555 -25.17 -12.71 -9.97
C HIS A 555 -23.99 -11.80 -9.66
N ILE A 556 -22.82 -12.12 -10.22
CA ILE A 556 -21.56 -11.40 -9.98
C ILE A 556 -21.33 -10.43 -11.14
N ILE A 557 -21.37 -9.14 -10.83
CA ILE A 557 -21.13 -8.07 -11.81
C ILE A 557 -19.72 -7.50 -11.61
N THR A 558 -18.97 -7.41 -12.70
CA THR A 558 -17.57 -6.99 -12.73
C THR A 558 -17.32 -6.04 -13.90
N ASP A 559 -16.27 -5.22 -13.85
CA ASP A 559 -15.92 -4.36 -14.99
C ASP A 559 -15.23 -5.14 -16.14
N LYS A 560 -15.14 -4.55 -17.33
CA LYS A 560 -14.56 -5.23 -18.52
C LYS A 560 -13.16 -5.78 -18.24
N LYS A 561 -12.27 -4.96 -17.67
CA LYS A 561 -10.85 -5.33 -17.45
C LYS A 561 -10.68 -6.51 -16.49
N THR A 562 -11.67 -6.78 -15.63
CA THR A 562 -11.60 -7.84 -14.60
C THR A 562 -12.47 -9.05 -14.96
N TYR A 563 -13.39 -8.92 -15.93
CA TYR A 563 -14.33 -9.97 -16.36
C TYR A 563 -13.65 -11.31 -16.67
N ALA A 564 -12.61 -11.31 -17.50
CA ALA A 564 -11.90 -12.52 -17.90
C ALA A 564 -11.37 -13.32 -16.70
N GLY A 565 -10.68 -12.64 -15.77
CA GLY A 565 -10.18 -13.27 -14.55
C GLY A 565 -11.26 -13.69 -13.56
N MET A 566 -12.34 -12.90 -13.43
CA MET A 566 -13.48 -13.21 -12.56
C MET A 566 -14.23 -14.46 -13.06
N HIS A 567 -14.50 -14.52 -14.38
CA HIS A 567 -15.14 -15.66 -15.03
C HIS A 567 -14.27 -16.93 -14.87
N SER A 568 -12.97 -16.81 -15.14
CA SER A 568 -12.03 -17.92 -15.00
C SER A 568 -11.95 -18.46 -13.57
N TRP A 569 -12.06 -17.61 -12.55
CA TRP A 569 -12.10 -18.08 -11.17
C TRP A 569 -13.29 -19.01 -10.93
N PHE A 570 -14.51 -18.59 -11.23
CA PHE A 570 -15.71 -19.40 -10.95
C PHE A 570 -15.91 -20.56 -11.93
N ALA A 571 -15.33 -20.49 -13.13
CA ALA A 571 -15.31 -21.60 -14.09
C ALA A 571 -14.34 -22.73 -13.67
N LEU A 572 -13.21 -22.38 -13.03
CA LEU A 572 -12.23 -23.34 -12.50
C LEU A 572 -12.49 -23.76 -11.05
N ASN A 573 -13.21 -22.95 -10.27
CA ASN A 573 -13.53 -23.19 -8.85
C ASN A 573 -15.05 -23.18 -8.66
N SER A 574 -15.69 -24.29 -8.99
CA SER A 574 -17.14 -24.45 -8.83
C SER A 574 -17.55 -24.44 -7.35
N VAL A 575 -18.67 -23.78 -7.04
CA VAL A 575 -19.30 -23.70 -5.72
C VAL A 575 -20.62 -24.50 -5.66
N ALA A 576 -20.74 -25.54 -6.50
CA ALA A 576 -21.91 -26.40 -6.55
C ALA A 576 -22.26 -26.97 -5.16
N PRO A 577 -23.55 -27.07 -4.80
CA PRO A 577 -24.73 -26.96 -5.67
C PRO A 577 -25.21 -25.53 -5.97
N ALA A 578 -24.57 -24.49 -5.44
CA ALA A 578 -24.95 -23.10 -5.72
C ALA A 578 -24.63 -22.70 -7.18
N ILE A 579 -25.50 -21.85 -7.74
CA ILE A 579 -25.45 -21.37 -9.13
C ILE A 579 -24.72 -20.02 -9.16
N VAL A 580 -23.82 -19.84 -10.14
CA VAL A 580 -23.09 -18.57 -10.34
C VAL A 580 -23.21 -18.11 -11.79
N GLU A 581 -23.61 -16.86 -11.98
CA GLU A 581 -23.49 -16.09 -13.22
C GLU A 581 -22.42 -15.01 -13.03
N VAL A 582 -21.53 -14.84 -14.01
CA VAL A 582 -20.55 -13.74 -14.03
C VAL A 582 -20.82 -12.86 -15.25
N LYS A 583 -21.14 -11.58 -15.04
CA LYS A 583 -21.38 -10.60 -16.10
C LYS A 583 -20.44 -9.40 -16.03
N GLY A 584 -19.93 -9.01 -17.19
CA GLY A 584 -19.17 -7.78 -17.37
C GLY A 584 -20.10 -6.57 -17.59
N VAL A 585 -19.77 -5.39 -17.08
CA VAL A 585 -20.54 -4.15 -17.36
C VAL A 585 -20.68 -3.83 -18.85
N HIS A 586 -19.80 -4.38 -19.69
CA HIS A 586 -19.80 -4.26 -21.15
C HIS A 586 -20.80 -5.21 -21.85
N GLN A 587 -21.55 -6.02 -21.10
CA GLN A 587 -22.58 -6.93 -21.59
C GLN A 587 -24.01 -6.40 -21.31
N PHE A 588 -24.13 -5.13 -20.90
CA PHE A 588 -25.40 -4.44 -20.69
C PHE A 588 -25.43 -3.19 -21.57
N ASP A 589 -26.00 -3.29 -22.77
CA ASP A 589 -25.92 -2.24 -23.80
C ASP A 589 -26.49 -0.88 -23.37
N TRP A 590 -27.36 -0.87 -22.34
CA TRP A 590 -27.97 0.34 -21.80
C TRP A 590 -27.09 1.10 -20.78
N LEU A 591 -25.97 0.53 -20.28
CA LEU A 591 -25.05 1.18 -19.33
C LEU A 591 -24.16 2.26 -19.99
N THR A 592 -24.78 3.21 -20.65
CA THR A 592 -24.13 4.34 -21.34
C THR A 592 -23.97 5.56 -20.44
N LYS A 593 -23.22 6.58 -20.90
CA LYS A 593 -22.90 7.78 -20.10
C LYS A 593 -24.13 8.66 -19.86
N GLU A 594 -25.02 8.68 -20.84
CA GLU A 594 -26.28 9.42 -20.86
C GLU A 594 -27.25 8.90 -19.79
N ASN A 595 -27.25 7.57 -19.59
CA ASN A 595 -28.05 6.86 -18.60
C ASN A 595 -27.41 6.85 -17.20
N VAL A 596 -26.10 7.07 -17.08
CA VAL A 596 -25.34 6.91 -15.83
C VAL A 596 -24.56 8.19 -15.47
N PRO A 597 -25.13 9.12 -14.68
CA PRO A 597 -24.54 10.45 -14.40
C PRO A 597 -23.16 10.43 -13.72
N VAL A 598 -22.76 9.33 -13.07
CA VAL A 598 -21.42 9.20 -12.50
C VAL A 598 -20.34 8.94 -13.55
N LEU A 599 -20.68 8.34 -14.70
CA LEU A 599 -19.73 8.18 -15.82
C LEU A 599 -19.44 9.52 -16.47
N GLU A 600 -20.49 10.31 -16.74
CA GLU A 600 -20.37 11.71 -17.15
C GLU A 600 -19.45 12.49 -16.19
N ALA A 601 -19.73 12.43 -14.88
CA ALA A 601 -18.94 13.13 -13.85
C ALA A 601 -17.48 12.69 -13.76
N ALA A 602 -17.18 11.40 -13.93
CA ALA A 602 -15.83 10.87 -13.82
C ALA A 602 -14.94 11.26 -15.02
N GLU A 603 -15.54 11.41 -16.20
CA GLU A 603 -14.82 11.71 -17.45
C GLU A 603 -14.75 13.21 -17.76
N SER A 604 -15.87 13.94 -17.73
CA SER A 604 -15.93 15.32 -18.23
C SER A 604 -15.44 16.36 -17.21
N HIS A 605 -15.59 16.09 -15.91
CA HIS A 605 -15.26 17.06 -14.87
C HIS A 605 -13.82 16.88 -14.36
N ASN A 606 -12.87 17.64 -14.94
CA ASN A 606 -11.47 17.64 -14.48
C ASN A 606 -11.32 17.94 -12.98
N GLY A 607 -12.20 18.75 -12.37
CA GLY A 607 -12.23 18.98 -10.93
C GLY A 607 -12.58 17.73 -10.11
N VAL A 608 -13.50 16.90 -10.58
CA VAL A 608 -13.83 15.59 -10.00
C VAL A 608 -12.64 14.66 -10.15
N ARG A 609 -12.12 14.50 -11.37
CA ARG A 609 -10.96 13.62 -11.66
C ARG A 609 -9.76 13.97 -10.78
N ASN A 610 -9.43 15.26 -10.64
CA ASN A 610 -8.32 15.73 -9.80
C ASN A 610 -8.58 15.55 -8.29
N TYR A 611 -9.84 15.50 -7.83
CA TYR A 611 -10.16 15.27 -6.42
C TYR A 611 -10.02 13.80 -6.01
N TYR A 612 -10.42 12.85 -6.87
CA TYR A 612 -10.38 11.40 -6.58
C TYR A 612 -9.15 10.66 -7.15
N HIS A 613 -8.38 11.25 -8.06
CA HIS A 613 -7.14 10.67 -8.60
C HIS A 613 -5.89 11.56 -8.48
N GLY A 614 -6.05 12.85 -8.14
CA GLY A 614 -4.92 13.77 -7.91
C GLY A 614 -4.34 13.64 -6.50
N SER A 615 -3.43 14.55 -6.14
CA SER A 615 -2.75 14.53 -4.84
C SER A 615 -3.74 14.66 -3.67
N HIS A 616 -3.97 13.56 -2.96
CA HIS A 616 -4.87 13.51 -1.81
C HIS A 616 -4.39 14.36 -0.61
N VAL A 617 -3.15 14.83 -0.62
CA VAL A 617 -2.57 15.75 0.39
C VAL A 617 -2.68 17.22 -0.04
N ALA A 618 -2.79 17.52 -1.35
CA ALA A 618 -2.88 18.89 -1.85
C ALA A 618 -4.09 19.65 -1.28
N GLY A 619 -3.87 20.93 -0.95
CA GLY A 619 -4.87 21.80 -0.33
C GLY A 619 -5.27 21.37 1.08
N ALA A 620 -4.36 20.83 1.88
CA ALA A 620 -4.58 20.57 3.30
C ALA A 620 -3.72 21.51 4.17
N ASN A 621 -4.35 22.46 4.86
CA ASN A 621 -3.64 23.24 5.87
C ASN A 621 -3.41 22.36 7.12
N LEU A 622 -2.21 21.79 7.22
CA LEU A 622 -1.83 20.87 8.29
C LEU A 622 -1.71 21.56 9.66
N THR A 623 -1.59 22.90 9.71
CA THR A 623 -1.50 23.67 10.96
C THR A 623 -2.85 23.79 11.69
N GLU A 624 -3.97 23.82 10.96
CA GLU A 624 -5.33 23.97 11.49
C GLU A 624 -6.12 22.65 11.52
N THR A 625 -5.80 21.70 10.64
CA THR A 625 -6.55 20.45 10.52
C THR A 625 -6.21 19.49 11.67
N THR A 626 -7.21 18.84 12.28
CA THR A 626 -6.97 17.75 13.25
C THR A 626 -6.78 16.41 12.54
N PRO A 627 -6.01 15.45 13.08
CA PRO A 627 -5.83 14.13 12.46
C PRO A 627 -7.15 13.41 12.13
N ARG A 628 -8.18 13.52 12.99
CA ARG A 628 -9.53 12.98 12.75
C ARG A 628 -10.21 13.60 11.52
N ARG A 629 -10.14 14.93 11.36
CA ARG A 629 -10.68 15.63 10.16
C ARG A 629 -9.87 15.28 8.90
N PHE A 630 -8.56 15.15 9.02
CA PHE A 630 -7.68 14.77 7.91
C PHE A 630 -7.94 13.33 7.43
N ALA A 631 -8.07 12.36 8.34
CA ALA A 631 -8.45 11.00 8.03
C ALA A 631 -9.78 10.93 7.26
N SER A 632 -10.79 11.69 7.70
CA SER A 632 -12.09 11.79 7.00
C SER A 632 -11.96 12.40 5.60
N LYS A 633 -11.08 13.42 5.42
CA LYS A 633 -10.81 14.07 4.13
C LYS A 633 -10.02 13.17 3.16
N LEU A 634 -9.10 12.35 3.66
CA LEU A 634 -8.45 11.30 2.88
C LEU A 634 -9.47 10.23 2.48
N GLN A 635 -10.30 9.75 3.41
CA GLN A 635 -11.34 8.77 3.11
C GLN A 635 -12.28 9.27 2.01
N SER A 636 -12.83 10.49 2.13
CA SER A 636 -13.75 11.05 1.12
C SER A 636 -13.11 11.31 -0.24
N ARG A 637 -11.77 11.26 -0.36
CA ARG A 637 -11.01 11.35 -1.62
C ARG A 637 -10.75 9.99 -2.27
N SER A 638 -11.17 8.88 -1.66
CA SER A 638 -10.93 7.53 -2.18
C SER A 638 -11.59 7.30 -3.56
N PRO A 639 -10.86 6.73 -4.56
CA PRO A 639 -11.42 6.40 -5.88
C PRO A 639 -12.67 5.52 -5.86
N LYS A 640 -12.92 4.76 -4.78
CA LYS A 640 -14.07 3.83 -4.70
C LYS A 640 -15.44 4.53 -4.89
N TYR A 641 -15.52 5.82 -4.56
CA TYR A 641 -16.74 6.60 -4.62
C TYR A 641 -17.18 7.03 -6.03
N ILE A 642 -16.28 6.94 -7.01
CA ILE A 642 -16.57 7.13 -8.45
C ILE A 642 -16.48 5.82 -9.25
N SER A 643 -16.37 4.67 -8.58
CA SER A 643 -16.42 3.36 -9.25
C SER A 643 -17.84 3.05 -9.74
N LEU A 644 -18.00 2.82 -11.05
CA LEU A 644 -19.27 2.41 -11.66
C LEU A 644 -19.93 1.25 -10.90
N LEU A 645 -19.14 0.22 -10.55
CA LEU A 645 -19.61 -0.98 -9.86
C LEU A 645 -20.34 -0.68 -8.55
N ASN A 646 -19.95 0.37 -7.83
CA ASN A 646 -20.67 0.80 -6.64
C ASN A 646 -22.00 1.47 -6.97
N HIS A 647 -22.07 2.27 -8.03
CA HIS A 647 -23.29 2.98 -8.45
C HIS A 647 -24.30 2.05 -9.15
N LEU A 648 -23.90 0.88 -9.64
CA LEU A 648 -24.83 -0.12 -10.22
C LEU A 648 -25.99 -0.50 -9.28
N ARG A 649 -25.81 -0.34 -7.95
CA ARG A 649 -26.84 -0.56 -6.94
C ARG A 649 -28.16 0.17 -7.22
N ILE A 650 -28.14 1.38 -7.79
CA ILE A 650 -29.38 2.13 -8.04
C ILE A 650 -30.20 1.57 -9.22
N TYR A 651 -29.60 0.70 -10.04
CA TYR A 651 -30.20 0.11 -11.24
C TYR A 651 -30.48 -1.40 -11.11
N ILE A 652 -30.47 -1.95 -9.89
CA ILE A 652 -30.84 -3.36 -9.64
C ILE A 652 -32.18 -3.73 -10.31
N PRO A 653 -33.23 -2.89 -10.31
CA PRO A 653 -34.49 -3.18 -11.01
C PRO A 653 -34.37 -3.37 -12.53
N GLU A 654 -33.44 -2.68 -13.20
CA GLU A 654 -33.19 -2.78 -14.65
C GLU A 654 -32.14 -3.84 -15.01
N LEU A 655 -31.20 -4.13 -14.10
CA LEU A 655 -30.28 -5.26 -14.22
C LEU A 655 -31.03 -6.60 -14.07
N PHE A 656 -32.08 -6.64 -13.25
CA PHE A 656 -32.86 -7.83 -12.92
C PHE A 656 -34.39 -7.58 -13.02
N PRO A 657 -34.93 -7.31 -14.23
CA PRO A 657 -36.33 -6.93 -14.42
C PRO A 657 -37.33 -8.03 -14.05
N ASN A 658 -36.92 -9.30 -14.09
CA ASN A 658 -37.78 -10.47 -13.84
C ASN A 658 -37.69 -11.01 -12.40
N LEU A 659 -36.77 -10.50 -11.57
CA LEU A 659 -36.63 -10.90 -10.17
C LEU A 659 -37.46 -9.99 -9.27
N ASP A 660 -38.22 -10.55 -8.33
CA ASP A 660 -39.10 -9.82 -7.41
C ASP A 660 -38.38 -9.41 -6.10
N LYS A 661 -37.51 -10.27 -5.54
CA LYS A 661 -36.72 -9.98 -4.32
C LYS A 661 -35.29 -10.52 -4.40
N VAL A 662 -34.31 -9.70 -4.00
CA VAL A 662 -32.87 -10.01 -4.06
C VAL A 662 -32.13 -9.53 -2.80
N VAL A 663 -30.95 -10.08 -2.52
CA VAL A 663 -30.03 -9.56 -1.48
C VAL A 663 -28.75 -9.05 -2.13
N PHE A 664 -28.42 -7.77 -1.95
CA PHE A 664 -27.15 -7.19 -2.40
C PHE A 664 -26.07 -7.34 -1.32
N LEU A 665 -24.85 -7.71 -1.72
CA LEU A 665 -23.67 -7.85 -0.86
C LEU A 665 -22.48 -7.04 -1.43
N ASP A 666 -21.77 -6.33 -0.55
CA ASP A 666 -20.47 -5.73 -0.87
C ASP A 666 -19.35 -6.80 -0.87
N ASP A 667 -18.17 -6.47 -1.40
CA ASP A 667 -17.04 -7.41 -1.45
C ASP A 667 -16.25 -7.51 -0.13
N ASP A 668 -16.41 -6.53 0.75
CA ASP A 668 -15.77 -6.44 2.06
C ASP A 668 -16.64 -7.00 3.20
N ILE A 669 -17.51 -7.97 2.89
CA ILE A 669 -18.33 -8.70 3.87
C ILE A 669 -17.90 -10.17 4.04
N VAL A 670 -18.38 -10.79 5.11
CA VAL A 670 -18.38 -12.24 5.32
C VAL A 670 -19.76 -12.64 5.85
N VAL A 671 -20.37 -13.66 5.24
CA VAL A 671 -21.59 -14.30 5.73
C VAL A 671 -21.22 -15.42 6.71
N GLN A 672 -21.92 -15.50 7.84
CA GLN A 672 -21.63 -16.47 8.92
C GLN A 672 -22.86 -17.28 9.36
N ARG A 673 -24.03 -16.96 8.82
CA ARG A 673 -25.32 -17.61 9.09
C ARG A 673 -26.15 -17.64 7.82
N ASP A 674 -27.15 -18.51 7.78
CA ASP A 674 -28.06 -18.59 6.65
C ASP A 674 -28.84 -17.27 6.47
N LEU A 675 -28.94 -16.82 5.22
CA LEU A 675 -29.64 -15.59 4.83
C LEU A 675 -30.99 -15.86 4.18
N ALA A 676 -31.38 -17.13 4.01
CA ALA A 676 -32.71 -17.53 3.52
C ALA A 676 -33.88 -16.79 4.19
N PRO A 677 -33.92 -16.55 5.53
CA PRO A 677 -35.05 -15.85 6.17
C PRO A 677 -35.25 -14.39 5.73
N LEU A 678 -34.30 -13.78 5.01
CA LEU A 678 -34.50 -12.45 4.41
C LEU A 678 -35.50 -12.48 3.23
N TRP A 679 -35.74 -13.64 2.62
CA TRP A 679 -36.78 -13.80 1.60
C TRP A 679 -38.19 -13.79 2.18
N ASP A 680 -38.38 -14.36 3.38
CA ASP A 680 -39.66 -14.36 4.09
C ASP A 680 -39.93 -13.05 4.86
N LEU A 681 -38.92 -12.20 5.04
CA LEU A 681 -39.06 -10.92 5.73
C LEU A 681 -40.06 -9.98 5.03
N ASP A 682 -41.13 -9.61 5.72
CA ASP A 682 -42.04 -8.53 5.29
C ASP A 682 -41.36 -7.16 5.47
N LEU A 683 -41.20 -6.43 4.36
CA LEU A 683 -40.68 -5.07 4.38
C LEU A 683 -41.77 -4.02 4.65
N GLY A 684 -43.04 -4.40 4.83
CA GLY A 684 -44.15 -3.47 5.05
C GLY A 684 -44.42 -2.59 3.84
N GLY A 685 -44.29 -3.16 2.64
CA GLY A 685 -44.38 -2.44 1.35
C GLY A 685 -43.21 -1.48 1.08
N LYS A 686 -42.13 -1.54 1.86
CA LYS A 686 -40.88 -0.79 1.61
C LYS A 686 -39.98 -1.52 0.61
N VAL A 687 -39.05 -0.77 0.03
CA VAL A 687 -38.17 -1.24 -1.05
C VAL A 687 -36.89 -1.88 -0.51
N ASN A 688 -36.31 -1.34 0.56
CA ASN A 688 -34.99 -1.70 1.06
C ASN A 688 -35.07 -2.10 2.55
N GLY A 689 -34.70 -3.33 2.89
CA GLY A 689 -34.40 -3.73 4.27
C GLY A 689 -32.93 -3.44 4.60
N ALA A 690 -32.69 -2.53 5.54
CA ALA A 690 -31.36 -2.07 5.91
C ALA A 690 -31.21 -1.82 7.41
N VAL A 691 -29.99 -1.97 7.95
CA VAL A 691 -29.68 -1.62 9.34
C VAL A 691 -29.53 -0.10 9.49
N GLU A 692 -30.20 0.47 10.49
CA GLU A 692 -30.02 1.87 10.90
C GLU A 692 -28.65 2.08 11.57
N THR A 693 -27.98 3.18 11.24
CA THR A 693 -26.64 3.53 11.72
C THR A 693 -26.65 4.65 12.77
N CYS A 694 -27.80 4.95 13.38
CA CYS A 694 -27.93 5.88 14.51
C CYS A 694 -28.38 5.23 15.84
N ARG A 695 -28.42 3.89 15.89
CA ARG A 695 -28.86 3.09 17.05
C ARG A 695 -27.94 1.87 17.23
N GLY A 696 -27.26 1.76 18.37
CA GLY A 696 -26.35 0.66 18.68
C GLY A 696 -25.10 1.12 19.44
N ASP A 697 -24.33 0.17 19.98
CA ASP A 697 -23.31 0.44 21.01
C ASP A 697 -21.98 1.01 20.48
N ASP A 698 -21.67 0.85 19.18
CA ASP A 698 -20.47 1.46 18.59
C ASP A 698 -20.73 2.96 18.32
N GLU A 699 -20.26 3.81 19.25
CA GLU A 699 -20.34 5.28 19.15
C GLU A 699 -19.72 5.88 17.88
N TRP A 700 -18.88 5.15 17.13
CA TRP A 700 -18.31 5.63 15.88
C TRP A 700 -19.17 5.27 14.68
N VAL A 701 -19.71 4.06 14.60
CA VAL A 701 -20.38 3.51 13.42
C VAL A 701 -21.90 3.59 13.52
N MET A 702 -22.45 3.46 14.74
CA MET A 702 -23.89 3.45 15.03
C MET A 702 -24.38 4.81 15.57
N SER A 703 -23.64 5.90 15.32
CA SER A 703 -23.98 7.29 15.68
C SER A 703 -24.29 8.21 14.49
N LYS A 704 -24.40 7.65 13.28
CA LYS A 704 -24.54 8.37 12.01
C LYS A 704 -25.97 8.84 11.74
N ARG A 705 -26.13 10.14 11.58
CA ARG A 705 -27.36 10.82 11.13
C ARG A 705 -27.05 11.62 9.86
N LEU A 706 -28.05 12.19 9.18
CA LEU A 706 -27.83 12.87 7.90
C LEU A 706 -26.78 14.00 7.98
N ARG A 707 -26.67 14.70 9.13
CA ARG A 707 -25.59 15.67 9.44
C ARG A 707 -24.15 15.17 9.22
N ASN A 708 -23.94 13.85 9.17
CA ASN A 708 -22.63 13.24 8.92
C ASN A 708 -22.29 13.08 7.42
N TYR A 709 -23.26 13.27 6.53
CA TYR A 709 -23.13 13.03 5.09
C TYR A 709 -23.34 14.28 4.23
N PHE A 710 -24.16 15.23 4.68
CA PHE A 710 -24.51 16.43 3.93
C PHE A 710 -24.03 17.73 4.58
N ASN A 711 -23.80 18.75 3.75
CA ASN A 711 -23.49 20.10 4.17
C ASN A 711 -24.77 20.88 4.51
N PHE A 712 -25.18 20.86 5.77
CA PHE A 712 -26.37 21.57 6.26
C PHE A 712 -26.25 23.11 6.24
N SER A 713 -25.07 23.67 5.97
CA SER A 713 -24.94 25.10 5.63
C SER A 713 -25.41 25.43 4.22
N HIS A 714 -25.72 24.42 3.39
CA HIS A 714 -26.25 24.64 2.03
C HIS A 714 -27.79 24.74 2.06
N PRO A 715 -28.41 25.83 1.52
CA PRO A 715 -29.85 26.05 1.63
C PRO A 715 -30.73 24.91 1.10
N LEU A 716 -30.36 24.26 -0.01
CA LEU A 716 -31.12 23.11 -0.53
C LEU A 716 -31.10 21.89 0.40
N ILE A 717 -30.04 21.70 1.18
CA ILE A 717 -29.96 20.59 2.15
C ILE A 717 -30.82 20.92 3.37
N ALA A 718 -30.63 22.11 3.96
CA ALA A 718 -31.40 22.55 5.14
C ALA A 718 -32.91 22.67 4.88
N LYS A 719 -33.33 22.89 3.62
CA LYS A 719 -34.76 22.95 3.23
C LYS A 719 -35.41 21.57 3.08
N HIS A 720 -34.66 20.53 2.72
CA HIS A 720 -35.22 19.24 2.28
C HIS A 720 -34.86 18.04 3.18
N LEU A 721 -33.86 18.15 4.04
CA LEU A 721 -33.41 17.10 4.95
C LEU A 721 -33.38 17.58 6.40
N ASP A 722 -33.52 16.66 7.35
CA ASP A 722 -33.34 16.90 8.78
C ASP A 722 -31.93 16.43 9.19
N PRO A 723 -31.10 17.24 9.88
CA PRO A 723 -29.78 16.82 10.33
C PRO A 723 -29.80 15.63 11.30
N GLU A 724 -30.90 15.43 12.05
CA GLU A 724 -31.07 14.39 13.05
C GLU A 724 -31.73 13.11 12.51
N GLU A 725 -32.21 13.10 11.27
CA GLU A 725 -32.77 11.90 10.62
C GLU A 725 -31.71 10.79 10.53
N CYS A 726 -32.14 9.54 10.76
CA CYS A 726 -31.24 8.39 10.86
C CYS A 726 -30.66 8.04 9.49
N ALA A 727 -29.35 7.77 9.42
CA ALA A 727 -28.77 7.17 8.23
C ALA A 727 -28.87 5.64 8.31
N TRP A 728 -28.99 4.95 7.17
CA TRP A 728 -28.97 3.49 7.07
C TRP A 728 -27.70 3.00 6.34
N ALA A 729 -27.37 1.72 6.48
CA ALA A 729 -26.16 1.13 5.91
C ALA A 729 -26.36 0.52 4.52
N TYR A 730 -25.45 0.86 3.59
CA TYR A 730 -25.12 -0.03 2.48
C TYR A 730 -24.15 -1.12 2.96
N GLY A 731 -24.24 -2.33 2.41
CA GLY A 731 -23.26 -3.41 2.59
C GLY A 731 -23.86 -4.81 2.56
N MET A 732 -25.02 -4.95 3.18
CA MET A 732 -25.96 -6.03 3.00
C MET A 732 -27.35 -5.39 3.03
N ASN A 733 -28.12 -5.60 1.97
CA ASN A 733 -29.42 -4.96 1.79
C ASN A 733 -30.35 -5.94 1.07
N VAL A 734 -31.54 -6.20 1.63
CA VAL A 734 -32.60 -6.95 0.93
C VAL A 734 -33.48 -5.96 0.17
N PHE A 735 -33.73 -6.21 -1.11
CA PHE A 735 -34.49 -5.33 -1.97
C PHE A 735 -35.72 -6.03 -2.56
N ASP A 736 -36.90 -5.46 -2.34
CA ASP A 736 -38.11 -5.79 -3.09
C ASP A 736 -38.14 -4.95 -4.37
N LEU A 737 -37.84 -5.60 -5.49
CA LEU A 737 -37.77 -4.99 -6.82
C LEU A 737 -39.16 -4.77 -7.42
N LYS A 738 -40.16 -5.53 -6.98
CA LYS A 738 -41.58 -5.39 -7.35
C LYS A 738 -42.22 -4.15 -6.73
N ALA A 739 -41.77 -3.78 -5.54
CA ALA A 739 -42.02 -2.49 -4.92
C ALA A 739 -41.19 -1.38 -5.60
N TRP A 740 -39.87 -1.59 -5.80
CA TRP A 740 -38.98 -0.59 -6.39
C TRP A 740 -39.46 -0.09 -7.76
N ARG A 741 -39.87 -0.99 -8.65
CA ARG A 741 -40.37 -0.66 -10.01
C ARG A 741 -41.66 0.19 -10.03
N LYS A 742 -42.26 0.47 -8.86
CA LYS A 742 -43.42 1.37 -8.68
C LYS A 742 -43.04 2.74 -8.08
N THR A 743 -41.75 3.06 -7.99
CA THR A 743 -41.23 4.27 -7.36
C THR A 743 -40.39 5.11 -8.33
N ASN A 744 -40.09 6.35 -7.94
CA ASN A 744 -39.19 7.29 -8.63
C ASN A 744 -37.82 7.40 -7.93
N ILE A 745 -37.38 6.34 -7.22
CA ILE A 745 -36.12 6.33 -6.43
C ILE A 745 -34.91 6.65 -7.33
N ARG A 746 -34.84 6.06 -8.52
CA ARG A 746 -33.72 6.25 -9.47
C ARG A 746 -33.68 7.67 -10.02
N GLU A 747 -34.83 8.22 -10.40
CA GLU A 747 -35.00 9.58 -10.94
C GLU A 747 -34.61 10.61 -9.87
N THR A 748 -35.02 10.36 -8.62
CA THR A 748 -34.64 11.16 -7.45
C THR A 748 -33.12 11.12 -7.22
N TYR A 749 -32.50 9.93 -7.24
CA TYR A 749 -31.05 9.77 -7.12
C TYR A 749 -30.30 10.51 -8.24
N HIS A 750 -30.74 10.37 -9.50
CA HIS A 750 -30.16 11.05 -10.67
C HIS A 750 -30.28 12.57 -10.56
N SER A 751 -31.45 13.09 -10.17
CA SER A 751 -31.70 14.52 -10.01
C SER A 751 -30.78 15.15 -8.97
N TRP A 752 -30.74 14.58 -7.76
CA TRP A 752 -29.89 15.04 -6.68
C TRP A 752 -28.39 14.90 -6.98
N LEU A 753 -27.97 13.82 -7.66
CA LEU A 753 -26.59 13.65 -8.11
C LEU A 753 -26.17 14.71 -9.13
N ARG A 754 -26.99 14.95 -10.16
CA ARG A 754 -26.74 16.00 -11.18
C ARG A 754 -26.71 17.39 -10.57
N GLU A 755 -27.60 17.71 -9.63
CA GLU A 755 -27.60 19.01 -8.94
C GLU A 755 -26.34 19.21 -8.07
N ASN A 756 -25.90 18.20 -7.34
CA ASN A 756 -24.65 18.28 -6.58
C ASN A 756 -23.41 18.40 -7.48
N LEU A 757 -23.42 17.80 -8.67
CA LEU A 757 -22.37 17.98 -9.69
C LEU A 757 -22.34 19.41 -10.24
N ARG A 758 -23.51 19.94 -10.63
CA ARG A 758 -23.70 21.33 -11.08
C ARG A 758 -23.21 22.35 -10.05
N LEU A 759 -23.37 22.03 -8.76
CA LEU A 759 -22.89 22.82 -7.62
C LEU A 759 -21.47 22.43 -7.14
N ASN A 760 -20.64 21.82 -8.00
CA ASN A 760 -19.23 21.48 -7.73
C ASN A 760 -19.01 20.73 -6.39
N LEU A 761 -19.91 19.78 -6.10
CA LEU A 761 -19.91 18.96 -4.89
C LEU A 761 -20.06 19.78 -3.58
N ALA A 762 -20.79 20.90 -3.61
CA ALA A 762 -21.03 21.75 -2.45
C ALA A 762 -21.97 21.12 -1.40
N MET A 763 -22.87 20.22 -1.80
CA MET A 763 -23.87 19.61 -0.90
C MET A 763 -23.33 18.36 -0.21
N TRP A 764 -22.59 17.51 -0.92
CA TRP A 764 -21.79 16.39 -0.37
C TRP A 764 -20.65 16.03 -1.34
N LYS A 765 -19.65 15.27 -0.87
CA LYS A 765 -18.61 14.69 -1.76
C LYS A 765 -19.08 13.34 -2.29
N LEU A 766 -18.74 13.01 -3.54
CA LEU A 766 -19.32 11.89 -4.27
C LEU A 766 -19.21 10.57 -3.50
N GLY A 767 -20.16 9.70 -3.79
CA GLY A 767 -20.36 8.40 -3.18
C GLY A 767 -21.82 8.00 -3.36
N THR A 768 -22.11 6.71 -3.16
CA THR A 768 -23.44 6.14 -3.40
C THR A 768 -24.39 6.37 -2.25
N LEU A 769 -23.90 6.35 -1.00
CA LEU A 769 -24.77 6.43 0.17
C LEU A 769 -25.50 7.78 0.29
N PRO A 770 -24.88 8.98 0.18
CA PRO A 770 -25.62 10.23 0.34
C PRO A 770 -26.80 10.41 -0.64
N PRO A 771 -26.66 10.25 -1.98
CA PRO A 771 -27.82 10.34 -2.87
C PRO A 771 -28.84 9.20 -2.64
N ALA A 772 -28.43 8.03 -2.14
CA ALA A 772 -29.35 6.97 -1.73
C ALA A 772 -30.12 7.28 -0.44
N LEU A 773 -29.51 7.92 0.56
CA LEU A 773 -30.20 8.36 1.78
C LEU A 773 -31.37 9.30 1.45
N ILE A 774 -31.20 10.17 0.43
CA ILE A 774 -32.29 11.01 -0.09
C ILE A 774 -33.30 10.17 -0.89
N ALA A 775 -32.82 9.40 -1.88
CA ALA A 775 -33.67 8.69 -2.83
C ALA A 775 -34.57 7.62 -2.19
N PHE A 776 -34.08 6.90 -1.18
CA PHE A 776 -34.84 5.88 -0.45
C PHE A 776 -35.60 6.45 0.76
N LYS A 777 -35.68 7.78 0.95
CA LYS A 777 -36.40 8.37 2.09
C LYS A 777 -37.87 7.93 2.07
N GLY A 778 -38.33 7.33 3.18
CA GLY A 778 -39.67 6.73 3.28
C GLY A 778 -39.83 5.34 2.63
N HIS A 779 -38.81 4.82 1.94
CA HIS A 779 -38.78 3.53 1.24
C HIS A 779 -37.88 2.47 1.90
N VAL A 780 -37.39 2.72 3.12
CA VAL A 780 -36.58 1.77 3.92
C VAL A 780 -37.41 1.12 5.02
N HIS A 781 -37.19 -0.18 5.24
CA HIS A 781 -37.57 -0.93 6.43
C HIS A 781 -36.33 -1.16 7.29
N VAL A 782 -36.42 -0.96 8.60
CA VAL A 782 -35.28 -1.14 9.52
C VAL A 782 -35.18 -2.60 9.93
N ILE A 783 -34.09 -3.27 9.56
CA ILE A 783 -33.82 -4.65 10.00
C ILE A 783 -32.92 -4.65 11.24
N ASP A 784 -32.98 -5.72 12.04
CA ASP A 784 -32.18 -5.81 13.26
C ASP A 784 -30.66 -5.81 12.97
N SER A 785 -29.90 -5.17 13.87
CA SER A 785 -28.45 -4.99 13.77
C SER A 785 -27.65 -6.31 13.71
N SER A 786 -28.18 -7.41 14.26
CA SER A 786 -27.53 -8.73 14.18
C SER A 786 -27.46 -9.29 12.75
N TRP A 787 -28.27 -8.79 11.81
CA TRP A 787 -28.18 -9.16 10.40
C TRP A 787 -26.93 -8.59 9.72
N HIS A 788 -26.47 -7.39 10.11
CA HIS A 788 -25.39 -6.67 9.42
C HIS A 788 -24.53 -5.85 10.39
N MET A 789 -23.51 -6.48 10.95
CA MET A 789 -22.54 -5.81 11.81
C MET A 789 -21.50 -5.05 10.97
N LEU A 790 -21.33 -3.78 11.31
CA LEU A 790 -20.45 -2.83 10.64
C LEU A 790 -19.18 -2.57 11.48
N GLY A 791 -18.19 -1.90 10.91
CA GLY A 791 -17.11 -1.25 11.67
C GLY A 791 -15.74 -1.91 11.60
N LEU A 792 -15.66 -3.18 11.18
CA LEU A 792 -14.45 -4.00 11.25
C LEU A 792 -13.25 -3.44 10.44
N GLY A 793 -13.49 -2.53 9.50
CA GLY A 793 -12.43 -1.83 8.75
C GLY A 793 -11.96 -0.50 9.38
N TYR A 794 -12.61 0.00 10.43
CA TYR A 794 -12.32 1.30 11.05
C TYR A 794 -11.51 1.20 12.35
N GLN A 795 -11.91 0.31 13.28
CA GLN A 795 -11.39 0.28 14.65
C GLN A 795 -10.59 -0.98 14.96
N ASN A 796 -9.49 -0.85 15.70
CA ASN A 796 -8.71 -1.98 16.23
C ASN A 796 -9.24 -2.51 17.59
N LYS A 797 -10.35 -1.94 18.08
CA LYS A 797 -11.07 -2.42 19.26
C LYS A 797 -12.50 -2.72 18.78
N THR A 798 -12.87 -3.98 18.79
CA THR A 798 -14.18 -4.47 18.35
C THR A 798 -14.56 -5.65 19.23
N ASP A 799 -15.82 -5.75 19.64
CA ASP A 799 -16.29 -6.87 20.44
C ASP A 799 -16.37 -8.14 19.57
N ILE A 800 -15.50 -9.09 19.87
CA ILE A 800 -15.36 -10.37 19.16
C ILE A 800 -16.58 -11.27 19.36
N GLU A 801 -17.30 -11.14 20.47
CA GLU A 801 -18.54 -11.88 20.69
C GLU A 801 -19.66 -11.36 19.79
N ASN A 802 -19.73 -10.05 19.55
CA ASN A 802 -20.67 -9.49 18.59
C ASN A 802 -20.29 -9.85 17.15
N VAL A 803 -18.99 -9.85 16.82
CA VAL A 803 -18.49 -10.37 15.52
C VAL A 803 -18.87 -11.83 15.31
N ARG A 804 -18.82 -12.69 16.34
CA ARG A 804 -19.25 -14.11 16.27
C ARG A 804 -20.77 -14.30 16.14
N LYS A 805 -21.57 -13.34 16.64
CA LYS A 805 -23.04 -13.44 16.68
C LYS A 805 -23.74 -12.87 15.45
N ALA A 806 -23.11 -11.94 14.73
CA ALA A 806 -23.70 -11.32 13.53
C ALA A 806 -23.79 -12.28 12.33
N ALA A 807 -24.92 -12.23 11.61
CA ALA A 807 -25.15 -13.03 10.40
C ALA A 807 -24.25 -12.60 9.24
N VAL A 808 -24.03 -11.30 9.08
CA VAL A 808 -23.05 -10.72 8.15
C VAL A 808 -22.16 -9.72 8.90
N ILE A 809 -20.84 -9.82 8.71
CA ILE A 809 -19.86 -8.86 9.23
C ILE A 809 -19.22 -8.09 8.08
N HIS A 810 -19.00 -6.78 8.24
CA HIS A 810 -18.64 -5.86 7.16
C HIS A 810 -17.43 -5.00 7.50
N TYR A 811 -16.33 -5.18 6.76
CA TYR A 811 -15.04 -4.50 6.91
C TYR A 811 -15.03 -3.09 6.27
N ASN A 812 -16.13 -2.36 6.40
CA ASN A 812 -16.53 -1.15 5.65
C ASN A 812 -15.54 0.04 5.63
N GLY A 813 -14.55 0.06 6.52
CA GLY A 813 -13.48 1.07 6.59
C GLY A 813 -12.31 0.81 5.62
N GLN A 814 -11.11 1.24 6.01
CA GLN A 814 -9.87 1.09 5.21
C GLN A 814 -9.10 -0.22 5.49
N SER A 815 -9.29 -0.81 6.66
CA SER A 815 -8.46 -1.90 7.19
C SER A 815 -9.00 -3.26 6.72
N LYS A 816 -9.02 -3.50 5.40
CA LYS A 816 -9.55 -4.74 4.80
C LYS A 816 -8.75 -5.98 5.23
N PRO A 817 -9.36 -7.16 5.36
CA PRO A 817 -8.68 -8.37 5.82
C PRO A 817 -7.57 -8.80 4.84
N TRP A 818 -7.81 -8.70 3.54
CA TRP A 818 -6.86 -8.98 2.45
C TRP A 818 -5.76 -7.93 2.24
N LEU A 819 -5.67 -6.91 3.09
CA LEU A 819 -4.61 -5.90 3.06
C LEU A 819 -3.72 -6.06 4.30
N GLU A 820 -2.43 -5.75 4.16
CA GLU A 820 -1.45 -5.81 5.26
C GLU A 820 -1.80 -4.86 6.43
N ILE A 821 -2.51 -3.77 6.14
CA ILE A 821 -3.09 -2.82 7.13
C ILE A 821 -4.37 -3.31 7.83
N GLY A 822 -4.88 -4.49 7.50
CA GLY A 822 -6.02 -5.13 8.17
C GLY A 822 -5.71 -5.54 9.60
N PHE A 823 -6.72 -5.52 10.48
CA PHE A 823 -6.53 -5.85 11.89
C PHE A 823 -6.38 -7.36 12.08
N GLU A 824 -5.23 -7.78 12.61
CA GLU A 824 -4.82 -9.19 12.71
C GLU A 824 -5.85 -10.07 13.44
N HIS A 825 -6.43 -9.57 14.52
CA HIS A 825 -7.43 -10.28 15.32
C HIS A 825 -8.81 -10.43 14.64
N LEU A 826 -9.05 -9.74 13.51
CA LEU A 826 -10.27 -9.89 12.71
C LEU A 826 -10.04 -10.70 11.41
N ARG A 827 -8.79 -10.84 10.94
CA ARG A 827 -8.49 -11.64 9.73
C ARG A 827 -9.04 -13.07 9.74
N PRO A 828 -8.97 -13.85 10.84
CA PRO A 828 -9.42 -15.25 10.87
C PRO A 828 -10.88 -15.48 10.47
N PHE A 829 -11.75 -14.48 10.65
CA PHE A 829 -13.15 -14.58 10.21
C PHE A 829 -13.30 -14.56 8.69
N TRP A 830 -12.34 -13.98 7.96
CA TRP A 830 -12.32 -13.88 6.50
C TRP A 830 -11.37 -14.91 5.86
N THR A 831 -10.16 -15.12 6.42
CA THR A 831 -9.16 -16.05 5.84
C THR A 831 -9.62 -17.50 5.86
N LYS A 832 -10.46 -17.92 6.83
CA LYS A 832 -11.05 -19.27 6.89
C LYS A 832 -11.88 -19.68 5.66
N TYR A 833 -12.27 -18.71 4.81
CA TYR A 833 -13.00 -18.94 3.55
C TYR A 833 -12.10 -18.86 2.30
N VAL A 834 -10.80 -18.61 2.46
CA VAL A 834 -9.82 -18.62 1.36
C VAL A 834 -9.26 -20.03 1.20
N ASN A 835 -9.39 -20.61 0.00
CA ASN A 835 -8.77 -21.90 -0.29
C ASN A 835 -7.26 -21.75 -0.54
N TYR A 836 -6.45 -21.81 0.52
CA TYR A 836 -5.00 -21.75 0.45
C TYR A 836 -4.32 -22.96 -0.23
N SER A 837 -5.04 -24.06 -0.49
CA SER A 837 -4.52 -25.18 -1.29
C SER A 837 -4.69 -24.96 -2.81
N ASN A 838 -5.44 -23.93 -3.24
CA ASN A 838 -5.61 -23.60 -4.65
C ASN A 838 -4.29 -23.10 -5.27
N ASP A 839 -3.96 -23.59 -6.47
CA ASP A 839 -2.71 -23.26 -7.14
C ASP A 839 -2.52 -21.79 -7.48
N PHE A 840 -3.57 -21.05 -7.84
CA PHE A 840 -3.44 -19.61 -8.11
C PHE A 840 -3.19 -18.82 -6.83
N ILE A 841 -3.82 -19.21 -5.71
CA ILE A 841 -3.60 -18.60 -4.38
C ILE A 841 -2.17 -18.86 -3.91
N ARG A 842 -1.73 -20.14 -3.93
CA ARG A 842 -0.37 -20.58 -3.57
C ARG A 842 0.69 -19.91 -4.44
N ASN A 843 0.55 -19.99 -5.76
CA ASN A 843 1.55 -19.55 -6.74
C ASN A 843 1.46 -18.03 -7.03
N CYS A 844 0.68 -17.29 -6.25
CA CYS A 844 0.73 -15.82 -6.16
C CYS A 844 1.07 -15.33 -4.74
N HIS A 845 1.45 -16.23 -3.83
CA HIS A 845 1.87 -15.92 -2.46
C HIS A 845 0.80 -15.13 -1.68
N ILE A 846 -0.48 -15.46 -1.88
CA ILE A 846 -1.56 -15.04 -1.00
C ILE A 846 -1.48 -15.97 0.21
N LEU A 847 -0.99 -15.45 1.34
CA LEU A 847 -0.72 -16.20 2.57
C LEU A 847 -1.85 -16.05 3.60
N GLU A 848 -1.81 -16.90 4.61
CA GLU A 848 -2.71 -16.98 5.77
C GLU A 848 -2.33 -15.98 6.87
#